data_AF-A0AB38N4I1-F1
#
_entry.id   AF-A0AB38N4I1-F1
#
_cell.length_a   1.000
_cell.length_b   1.000
_cell.length_c   1.000
_cell.angle_alpha   90.00
_cell.angle_beta   90.00
_cell.angle_gamma   90.00
#
_symmetry.space_group_name_H-M   'P 1'
#
loop_
_entity.id
_entity.type
_entity.pdbx_description
1 polymer ?
#
loop_
_entity_poly.entity_id
_entity_poly.type
_entity_poly.pdbx_seq_one_letter_code
_entity_poly.pdbx_strand_id
1 'polypeptide(L)'
;MLISKKRLLQALNHFDDRNILIKELVHASENEKNLFFKRVLAFWLGSNISREMIHKPRLTTKCQQCIDAVYFCILLLDKQMSLLDRHSAAFRVLKNTLFGMLDYYNGHFLLLVQEPRTILTAFIQLVQTINYQSCPSSSDRKILEHTQKACLGELSISQPQPGPWVTQAANDVPSITKVNPFNMGIAINKLITANFNQSFFFPMAASQTKTHLVEKLFIQARDGIVLEGLSVKEKNKKNKTVVLALIGHFQAEHSYLNTSFYSFQALFDTQLVIINHRNYSRRSNKFAAHPQELAEDVVAFARYFVKKKQRVVLYGMCGGAAHMILAANSLLNQKIPFKLIADRFSQRYIDFADYKTLSRARNHMNTLPGGFQLRGLTAFYQNPFFVYCLTVFLFTILFLLSKSALALTKATLDFGQLIQAIPETDRLILQAKGKKSAPGHEPTFTDMIVHPQNDLRHAVKEKRKQRKSLLNNLAENCLKAAGNAVFSQEIQAIFLQLSQRFHQCLELISNEKLMDDANSDTVTDLHSRKLYTLTTRNKLPIHQLITGFFRQPGQSFQPVIDSFTAYSSETIVTTLEQLYGHSPAMASHFSLFAKHLALFLQELKANESFLVAMADRLTSTQLPDLQAPGKALLASALFQRMSQNLLQTNAPALQ
;
A
#
# COMPACT_ATOMS: atom_id res chain seq x y z
N MET A 1 -21.66 33.22 -13.96
CA MET A 1 -20.56 32.67 -13.13
C MET A 1 -20.91 31.25 -12.69
N LEU A 2 -19.98 30.29 -12.69
CA LEU A 2 -20.24 28.89 -12.29
C LEU A 2 -20.20 28.68 -10.77
N ILE A 3 -19.25 29.33 -10.09
CA ILE A 3 -19.03 29.30 -8.63
C ILE A 3 -18.59 30.68 -8.13
N SER A 4 -18.71 30.99 -6.83
CA SER A 4 -18.27 32.29 -6.33
C SER A 4 -16.76 32.49 -6.40
N LYS A 5 -16.33 33.70 -6.74
CA LYS A 5 -14.90 34.08 -6.80
C LYS A 5 -14.15 33.82 -5.49
N LYS A 6 -14.78 34.11 -4.34
CA LYS A 6 -14.24 33.82 -3.00
C LYS A 6 -13.95 32.32 -2.83
N ARG A 7 -14.88 31.47 -3.27
CA ARG A 7 -14.75 30.01 -3.16
C ARG A 7 -13.66 29.46 -4.08
N LEU A 8 -13.54 29.99 -5.30
CA LEU A 8 -12.45 29.64 -6.22
C LEU A 8 -11.08 30.02 -5.61
N LEU A 9 -10.96 31.22 -5.04
CA LEU A 9 -9.72 31.66 -4.39
C LEU A 9 -9.35 30.78 -3.19
N GLN A 10 -10.33 30.44 -2.34
CA GLN A 10 -10.13 29.50 -1.23
C GLN A 10 -9.62 28.14 -1.71
N ALA A 11 -10.23 27.58 -2.77
CA ALA A 11 -9.80 26.31 -3.36
C ALA A 11 -8.35 26.36 -3.91
N LEU A 12 -7.87 27.50 -4.41
CA LEU A 12 -6.47 27.62 -4.83
C LEU A 12 -5.50 27.84 -3.65
N ASN A 13 -6.00 28.25 -2.50
CA ASN A 13 -5.20 28.47 -1.29
C ASN A 13 -5.12 27.24 -0.39
N HIS A 14 -6.18 26.42 -0.36
CA HIS A 14 -6.32 25.29 0.55
C HIS A 14 -6.79 24.04 -0.20
N PHE A 15 -5.99 22.97 -0.16
CA PHE A 15 -6.33 21.74 -0.90
C PHE A 15 -7.57 21.02 -0.37
N ASP A 16 -7.92 21.17 0.91
CA ASP A 16 -9.18 20.63 1.42
C ASP A 16 -10.38 21.28 0.73
N ASP A 17 -10.38 22.62 0.61
CA ASP A 17 -11.40 23.37 -0.13
C ASP A 17 -11.39 22.99 -1.62
N ARG A 18 -10.21 22.79 -2.22
CA ARG A 18 -10.08 22.31 -3.60
C ARG A 18 -10.72 20.94 -3.80
N ASN A 19 -10.43 19.99 -2.91
CA ASN A 19 -10.95 18.63 -2.97
C ASN A 19 -12.48 18.63 -2.82
N ILE A 20 -13.02 19.44 -1.89
CA ILE A 20 -14.47 19.60 -1.71
C ILE A 20 -15.11 20.19 -2.97
N LEU A 21 -14.54 21.28 -3.49
CA LEU A 21 -15.06 21.94 -4.68
C LEU A 21 -15.05 21.03 -5.91
N ILE A 22 -13.93 20.32 -6.14
CA ILE A 22 -13.83 19.34 -7.22
C ILE A 22 -14.92 18.28 -7.09
N LYS A 23 -15.09 17.74 -5.88
CA LYS A 23 -16.09 16.71 -5.60
C LYS A 23 -17.50 17.20 -5.96
N GLU A 24 -17.86 18.41 -5.54
CA GLU A 24 -19.17 18.99 -5.85
C GLU A 24 -19.37 19.24 -7.35
N LEU A 25 -18.34 19.73 -8.05
CA LEU A 25 -18.42 19.99 -9.48
C LEU A 25 -18.50 18.71 -10.32
N VAL A 26 -17.81 17.64 -9.90
CA VAL A 26 -17.81 16.35 -10.58
C VAL A 26 -19.14 15.61 -10.37
N HIS A 27 -19.66 15.62 -9.14
CA HIS A 27 -20.88 14.89 -8.76
C HIS A 27 -22.15 15.77 -8.73
N ALA A 28 -22.09 16.92 -9.39
CA ALA A 28 -23.25 17.74 -9.69
C ALA A 28 -24.35 16.89 -10.37
N SER A 29 -25.62 17.18 -10.08
CA SER A 29 -26.75 16.41 -10.61
C SER A 29 -26.78 16.47 -12.14
N GLU A 30 -27.16 15.40 -12.82
CA GLU A 30 -27.27 15.38 -14.29
C GLU A 30 -28.24 16.45 -14.83
N ASN A 31 -29.22 16.85 -14.02
CA ASN A 31 -30.20 17.89 -14.34
C ASN A 31 -29.72 19.32 -14.03
N GLU A 32 -28.51 19.47 -13.50
CA GLU A 32 -28.00 20.77 -13.07
C GLU A 32 -27.60 21.66 -14.25
N LYS A 33 -27.98 22.94 -14.20
CA LYS A 33 -27.60 23.92 -15.23
C LYS A 33 -26.08 24.00 -15.34
N ASN A 34 -25.59 24.10 -16.57
CA ASN A 34 -24.18 24.28 -16.91
C ASN A 34 -23.25 23.14 -16.45
N LEU A 35 -23.78 21.91 -16.25
CA LEU A 35 -23.01 20.75 -15.81
C LEU A 35 -21.73 20.51 -16.62
N PHE A 36 -21.80 20.62 -17.95
CA PHE A 36 -20.63 20.49 -18.83
C PHE A 36 -19.51 21.47 -18.43
N PHE A 37 -19.84 22.74 -18.22
CA PHE A 37 -18.86 23.77 -17.87
C PHE A 37 -18.33 23.60 -16.45
N LYS A 38 -19.17 23.13 -15.51
CA LYS A 38 -18.73 22.74 -14.15
C LYS A 38 -17.73 21.60 -14.18
N ARG A 39 -17.95 20.61 -15.04
CA ARG A 39 -17.04 19.48 -15.26
C ARG A 39 -15.70 19.90 -15.86
N VAL A 40 -15.70 20.83 -16.82
CA VAL A 40 -14.45 21.43 -17.35
C VAL A 40 -13.71 22.22 -16.27
N LEU A 41 -14.41 23.01 -15.46
CA LEU A 41 -13.80 23.69 -14.32
C LEU A 41 -13.18 22.69 -13.33
N ALA A 42 -13.88 21.60 -13.01
CA ALA A 42 -13.35 20.54 -12.16
C ALA A 42 -12.10 19.88 -12.77
N PHE A 43 -12.09 19.67 -14.08
CA PHE A 43 -10.94 19.12 -14.81
C PHE A 43 -9.71 20.04 -14.71
N TRP A 44 -9.87 21.34 -14.94
CA TRP A 44 -8.79 22.32 -14.80
C TRP A 44 -8.36 22.52 -13.34
N LEU A 45 -9.27 22.37 -12.38
CA LEU A 45 -8.93 22.25 -10.96
C LEU A 45 -8.23 20.93 -10.63
N GLY A 46 -8.11 19.98 -11.56
CA GLY A 46 -7.30 18.78 -11.42
C GLY A 46 -8.05 17.51 -11.03
N SER A 47 -9.37 17.46 -11.21
CA SER A 47 -10.14 16.23 -11.02
C SER A 47 -9.68 15.08 -11.94
N ASN A 48 -10.07 13.86 -11.59
CA ASN A 48 -9.89 12.65 -12.41
C ASN A 48 -11.08 12.41 -13.37
N ILE A 49 -11.88 13.43 -13.66
CA ILE A 49 -13.03 13.24 -14.55
C ILE A 49 -12.56 12.74 -15.92
N SER A 50 -13.27 11.75 -16.48
CA SER A 50 -12.87 11.20 -17.77
C SER A 50 -13.12 12.21 -18.88
N ARG A 51 -12.28 12.13 -19.91
CA ARG A 51 -12.51 12.85 -21.16
C ARG A 51 -13.89 12.54 -21.72
N GLU A 52 -14.35 11.30 -21.65
CA GLU A 52 -15.71 10.90 -22.07
C GLU A 52 -16.82 11.61 -21.28
N MET A 53 -16.64 11.85 -19.97
CA MET A 53 -17.62 12.59 -19.15
C MET A 53 -17.66 14.10 -19.46
N ILE A 54 -16.60 14.64 -20.07
CA ILE A 54 -16.55 16.00 -20.62
C ILE A 54 -17.01 16.00 -22.08
N HIS A 55 -16.61 15.00 -22.87
CA HIS A 55 -16.85 14.89 -24.30
C HIS A 55 -18.26 14.38 -24.58
N LYS A 56 -19.16 15.32 -24.87
CA LYS A 56 -20.38 14.99 -25.59
C LYS A 56 -20.06 14.75 -27.07
N PRO A 57 -20.80 13.88 -27.78
CA PRO A 57 -20.66 13.65 -29.24
C PRO A 57 -20.89 14.91 -30.12
N ARG A 58 -21.06 16.11 -29.53
CA ARG A 58 -21.31 17.39 -30.19
C ARG A 58 -20.22 18.45 -29.94
N LEU A 59 -19.10 18.11 -29.29
CA LEU A 59 -18.00 19.08 -29.14
C LEU A 59 -17.22 19.21 -30.45
N THR A 60 -16.96 20.45 -30.86
CA THR A 60 -16.05 20.72 -31.98
C THR A 60 -14.61 20.37 -31.58
N THR A 61 -13.79 19.94 -32.54
CA THR A 61 -12.36 19.67 -32.33
C THR A 61 -11.65 20.87 -31.67
N LYS A 62 -12.03 22.09 -32.05
CA LYS A 62 -11.50 23.35 -31.49
C LYS A 62 -11.77 23.49 -29.99
N CYS A 63 -12.96 23.10 -29.52
CA CYS A 63 -13.32 23.13 -28.10
C CYS A 63 -12.43 22.16 -27.31
N GLN A 64 -12.23 20.94 -27.83
CA GLN A 64 -11.40 19.93 -27.19
C GLN A 64 -9.94 20.37 -27.09
N GLN A 65 -9.38 20.91 -28.18
CA GLN A 65 -8.03 21.47 -28.20
C GLN A 65 -7.85 22.59 -27.16
N CYS A 66 -8.85 23.46 -26.99
CA CYS A 66 -8.83 24.50 -25.96
C CYS A 66 -8.79 23.90 -24.55
N ILE A 67 -9.65 22.92 -24.25
CA ILE A 67 -9.69 22.24 -22.93
C ILE A 67 -8.32 21.64 -22.59
N ASP A 68 -7.68 21.01 -23.58
CA ASP A 68 -6.40 20.32 -23.42
C ASP A 68 -5.23 21.29 -23.24
N ALA A 69 -5.09 22.27 -24.13
CA ALA A 69 -4.02 23.27 -24.07
C ALA A 69 -4.03 24.02 -22.73
N VAL A 70 -5.24 24.41 -22.27
CA VAL A 70 -5.39 25.07 -20.96
C VAL A 70 -5.01 24.14 -19.82
N TYR A 71 -5.42 22.87 -19.87
CA TYR A 71 -5.05 21.91 -18.84
C TYR A 71 -3.52 21.76 -18.71
N PHE A 72 -2.80 21.66 -19.83
CA PHE A 72 -1.33 21.56 -19.81
C PHE A 72 -0.67 22.83 -19.30
N CYS A 73 -1.16 24.01 -19.71
CA CYS A 73 -0.71 25.29 -19.17
C CYS A 73 -0.89 25.38 -17.64
N ILE A 74 -2.06 24.99 -17.13
CA ILE A 74 -2.33 24.96 -15.67
C ILE A 74 -1.44 23.96 -14.96
N LEU A 75 -1.24 22.78 -15.54
CA LEU A 75 -0.35 21.76 -14.98
C LEU A 75 1.09 22.26 -14.88
N LEU A 76 1.56 22.98 -15.91
CA LEU A 76 2.88 23.59 -15.92
C LEU A 76 3.02 24.66 -14.84
N LEU A 77 2.02 25.54 -14.68
CA LEU A 77 2.01 26.52 -13.59
C LEU A 77 2.13 25.84 -12.21
N ASP A 78 1.33 24.80 -11.95
CA ASP A 78 1.39 24.04 -10.69
C ASP A 78 2.76 23.38 -10.48
N LYS A 79 3.35 22.78 -11.53
CA LYS A 79 4.70 22.18 -11.48
C LYS A 79 5.76 23.22 -11.10
N GLN A 80 5.74 24.39 -11.72
CA GLN A 80 6.78 25.41 -11.51
C GLN A 80 6.61 26.10 -10.16
N MET A 81 5.37 26.30 -9.69
CA MET A 81 5.10 26.73 -8.32
C MET A 81 5.68 25.79 -7.26
N SER A 82 5.80 24.48 -7.53
CA SER A 82 6.39 23.52 -6.58
C SER A 82 7.90 23.69 -6.35
N LEU A 83 8.59 24.45 -7.21
CA LEU A 83 10.02 24.77 -7.06
C LEU A 83 10.27 26.05 -6.28
N LEU A 84 9.22 26.85 -6.04
CA LEU A 84 9.33 28.19 -5.47
C LEU A 84 8.93 28.19 -3.99
N ASP A 85 9.55 29.08 -3.21
CA ASP A 85 9.09 29.37 -1.86
C ASP A 85 7.69 30.01 -1.92
N ARG A 86 6.76 29.58 -1.07
CA ARG A 86 5.37 30.06 -1.05
C ARG A 86 5.23 31.55 -0.76
N HIS A 87 6.22 32.14 -0.10
CA HIS A 87 6.26 33.56 0.24
C HIS A 87 7.01 34.40 -0.82
N SER A 88 7.66 33.76 -1.80
CA SER A 88 8.36 34.45 -2.88
C SER A 88 7.43 35.29 -3.74
N ALA A 89 7.96 36.38 -4.33
CA ALA A 89 7.23 37.16 -5.32
C ALA A 89 6.90 36.32 -6.55
N ALA A 90 7.82 35.45 -6.99
CA ALA A 90 7.62 34.57 -8.14
C ALA A 90 6.44 33.61 -7.95
N PHE A 91 6.31 32.98 -6.77
CA PHE A 91 5.17 32.12 -6.46
C PHE A 91 3.85 32.88 -6.55
N ARG A 92 3.80 34.11 -6.01
CA ARG A 92 2.62 34.98 -6.08
C ARG A 92 2.24 35.34 -7.52
N VAL A 93 3.22 35.64 -8.38
CA VAL A 93 2.98 35.90 -9.80
C VAL A 93 2.30 34.71 -10.47
N LEU A 94 2.88 33.51 -10.37
CA LEU A 94 2.31 32.31 -11.01
C LEU A 94 0.93 31.96 -10.46
N LYS A 95 0.73 32.09 -9.15
CA LYS A 95 -0.56 31.86 -8.50
C LYS A 95 -1.64 32.85 -8.95
N ASN A 96 -1.30 34.12 -9.09
CA ASN A 96 -2.22 35.15 -9.59
C ASN A 96 -2.58 34.90 -11.06
N THR A 97 -1.62 34.47 -11.89
CA THR A 97 -1.90 34.07 -13.27
C THR A 97 -2.87 32.89 -13.32
N LEU A 98 -2.64 31.83 -12.53
CA LEU A 98 -3.54 30.68 -12.45
C LEU A 98 -4.95 31.08 -12.00
N PHE A 99 -5.05 31.91 -10.95
CA PHE A 99 -6.34 32.41 -10.48
C PHE A 99 -7.05 33.24 -11.55
N GLY A 100 -6.34 34.13 -12.24
CA GLY A 100 -6.88 34.95 -13.31
C GLY A 100 -7.47 34.11 -14.45
N MET A 101 -6.77 33.05 -14.86
CA MET A 101 -7.26 32.13 -15.89
C MET A 101 -8.57 31.44 -15.46
N LEU A 102 -8.60 30.88 -14.25
CA LEU A 102 -9.76 30.16 -13.74
C LEU A 102 -10.95 31.09 -13.46
N ASP A 103 -10.71 32.30 -12.95
CA ASP A 103 -11.75 33.31 -12.69
C ASP A 103 -12.36 33.83 -13.99
N TYR A 104 -11.52 34.08 -15.01
CA TYR A 104 -11.98 34.49 -16.33
C TYR A 104 -12.91 33.43 -16.96
N TYR A 105 -12.52 32.15 -16.93
CA TYR A 105 -13.40 31.07 -17.37
C TYR A 105 -14.68 30.97 -16.54
N ASN A 106 -14.56 31.08 -15.22
CA ASN A 106 -15.70 31.02 -14.31
C ASN A 106 -16.76 32.10 -14.64
N GLY A 107 -16.33 33.29 -15.06
CA GLY A 107 -17.20 34.38 -15.53
C GLY A 107 -17.76 34.17 -16.95
N HIS A 108 -16.94 33.64 -17.87
CA HIS A 108 -17.21 33.63 -19.31
C HIS A 108 -17.30 32.22 -19.91
N PHE A 109 -17.74 31.23 -19.13
CA PHE A 109 -17.70 29.81 -19.49
C PHE A 109 -18.38 29.47 -20.83
N LEU A 110 -19.41 30.23 -21.24
CA LEU A 110 -20.11 30.04 -22.52
C LEU A 110 -19.21 30.24 -23.75
N LEU A 111 -18.15 31.07 -23.62
CA LEU A 111 -17.17 31.29 -24.69
C LEU A 111 -16.47 29.99 -25.10
N LEU A 112 -16.40 28.98 -24.22
CA LEU A 112 -15.74 27.71 -24.56
C LEU A 112 -16.41 26.96 -25.71
N VAL A 113 -17.72 27.16 -25.89
CA VAL A 113 -18.48 26.55 -26.99
C VAL A 113 -18.76 27.56 -28.11
N GLN A 114 -18.97 28.83 -27.74
CA GLN A 114 -19.27 29.90 -28.71
C GLN A 114 -18.03 30.34 -29.50
N GLU A 115 -16.94 30.65 -28.80
CA GLU A 115 -15.71 31.18 -29.40
C GLU A 115 -14.46 30.83 -28.55
N PRO A 116 -13.97 29.56 -28.62
CA PRO A 116 -12.86 29.10 -27.77
C PRO A 116 -11.57 29.94 -27.93
N ARG A 117 -11.38 30.58 -29.08
CA ARG A 117 -10.24 31.47 -29.35
C ARG A 117 -10.20 32.65 -28.39
N THR A 118 -11.35 33.20 -28.01
CA THR A 118 -11.43 34.35 -27.09
C THR A 118 -10.94 33.96 -25.69
N ILE A 119 -11.20 32.73 -25.24
CA ILE A 119 -10.62 32.19 -24.00
C ILE A 119 -9.09 32.07 -24.13
N LEU A 120 -8.61 31.47 -25.21
CA LEU A 120 -7.17 31.29 -25.42
C LEU A 120 -6.42 32.63 -25.49
N THR A 121 -6.95 33.62 -26.21
CA THR A 121 -6.36 34.97 -26.29
C THR A 121 -6.29 35.63 -24.93
N ALA A 122 -7.37 35.57 -24.13
CA ALA A 122 -7.37 36.12 -22.78
C ALA A 122 -6.30 35.45 -21.89
N PHE A 123 -6.12 34.12 -22.02
CA PHE A 123 -5.12 33.39 -21.25
C PHE A 123 -3.69 33.68 -21.70
N ILE A 124 -3.47 33.82 -23.02
CA ILE A 124 -2.18 34.27 -23.57
C ILE A 124 -1.80 35.63 -22.99
N GLN A 125 -2.74 36.58 -22.97
CA GLN A 125 -2.51 37.89 -22.37
C GLN A 125 -2.16 37.79 -20.88
N LEU A 126 -2.89 36.98 -20.10
CA LEU A 126 -2.57 36.75 -18.69
C LEU A 126 -1.17 36.16 -18.50
N VAL A 127 -0.75 35.20 -19.32
CA VAL A 127 0.60 34.61 -19.26
C VAL A 127 1.68 35.61 -19.68
N GLN A 128 1.41 36.47 -20.66
CA GLN A 128 2.32 37.55 -21.07
C GLN A 128 2.57 38.56 -19.94
N THR A 129 1.66 38.70 -18.98
CA THR A 129 1.87 39.57 -17.80
C THR A 129 2.89 39.04 -16.77
N ILE A 130 3.37 37.79 -16.92
CA ILE A 130 4.42 37.23 -16.05
C ILE A 130 5.73 38.02 -16.25
N ASN A 131 5.97 39.00 -15.38
CA ASN A 131 7.15 39.86 -15.43
C ASN A 131 8.33 39.22 -14.67
N TYR A 132 9.11 38.39 -15.37
CA TYR A 132 10.31 37.78 -14.82
C TYR A 132 11.50 38.76 -14.71
N GLN A 133 11.56 39.81 -15.53
CA GLN A 133 12.66 40.78 -15.57
C GLN A 133 12.80 41.54 -14.24
N SER A 134 11.68 41.84 -13.60
CA SER A 134 11.62 42.49 -12.28
C SER A 134 12.01 41.58 -11.11
N CYS A 135 12.22 40.28 -11.34
CA CYS A 135 12.53 39.32 -10.28
C CYS A 135 14.01 39.40 -9.88
N PRO A 136 14.35 39.73 -8.62
CA PRO A 136 15.74 39.89 -8.18
C PRO A 136 16.50 38.55 -8.10
N SER A 137 15.80 37.47 -7.76
CA SER A 137 16.38 36.12 -7.69
C SER A 137 16.64 35.56 -9.08
N SER A 138 17.90 35.20 -9.37
CA SER A 138 18.29 34.64 -10.67
C SER A 138 17.68 33.25 -10.93
N SER A 139 17.50 32.44 -9.88
CA SER A 139 16.82 31.14 -9.97
C SER A 139 15.34 31.30 -10.28
N ASP A 140 14.66 32.19 -9.56
CA ASP A 140 13.23 32.41 -9.70
C ASP A 140 12.93 33.07 -11.05
N ARG A 141 13.79 33.99 -11.50
CA ARG A 141 13.73 34.59 -12.84
C ARG A 141 13.73 33.52 -13.93
N LYS A 142 14.65 32.55 -13.87
CA LYS A 142 14.73 31.45 -14.85
C LYS A 142 13.46 30.58 -14.82
N ILE A 143 12.92 30.31 -13.63
CA ILE A 143 11.67 29.56 -13.48
C ILE A 143 10.51 30.33 -14.14
N LEU A 144 10.35 31.62 -13.84
CA LEU A 144 9.29 32.45 -14.41
C LEU A 144 9.41 32.58 -15.93
N GLU A 145 10.62 32.82 -16.45
CA GLU A 145 10.89 32.91 -17.89
C GLU A 145 10.54 31.61 -18.61
N HIS A 146 10.99 30.47 -18.09
CA HIS A 146 10.67 29.15 -18.65
C HIS A 146 9.17 28.88 -18.60
N THR A 147 8.53 29.18 -17.46
CA THR A 147 7.08 29.00 -17.28
C THR A 147 6.31 29.80 -18.31
N GLN A 148 6.64 31.08 -18.50
CA GLN A 148 5.98 31.93 -19.48
C GLN A 148 6.14 31.37 -20.90
N LYS A 149 7.38 31.07 -21.33
CA LYS A 149 7.66 30.56 -22.68
C LYS A 149 6.92 29.25 -22.97
N ALA A 150 6.96 28.31 -22.04
CA ALA A 150 6.32 27.01 -22.23
C ALA A 150 4.78 27.10 -22.14
N CYS A 151 4.21 27.91 -21.25
CA CYS A 151 2.76 28.17 -21.23
C CYS A 151 2.27 28.81 -22.53
N LEU A 152 3.00 29.79 -23.07
CA LEU A 152 2.68 30.39 -24.37
C LEU A 152 2.78 29.38 -25.51
N GLY A 153 3.78 28.50 -25.47
CA GLY A 153 3.90 27.35 -26.36
C GLY A 153 2.64 26.49 -26.35
N GLU A 154 2.24 25.96 -25.19
CA GLU A 154 1.04 25.11 -25.03
C GLU A 154 -0.24 25.81 -25.50
N LEU A 155 -0.44 27.09 -25.16
CA LEU A 155 -1.63 27.86 -25.58
C LEU A 155 -1.63 28.21 -27.08
N SER A 156 -0.45 28.25 -27.73
CA SER A 156 -0.29 28.57 -29.16
C SER A 156 -0.56 27.39 -30.11
N ILE A 157 -0.53 26.14 -29.62
CA ILE A 157 -0.73 24.88 -30.40
C ILE A 157 -2.19 24.73 -30.93
N SER A 158 -3.00 25.80 -30.92
CA SER A 158 -4.32 25.84 -31.55
C SER A 158 -4.29 25.93 -33.09
N GLN A 159 -3.12 25.79 -33.73
CA GLN A 159 -3.01 25.54 -35.17
C GLN A 159 -3.05 24.03 -35.46
N PRO A 160 -3.85 23.57 -36.44
CA PRO A 160 -4.01 22.14 -36.72
C PRO A 160 -2.71 21.54 -37.25
N GLN A 161 -2.10 20.63 -36.49
CA GLN A 161 -1.04 19.75 -36.96
C GLN A 161 -1.59 18.31 -37.00
N PRO A 162 -1.48 17.59 -38.13
CA PRO A 162 -1.93 16.21 -38.25
C PRO A 162 -0.89 15.28 -37.62
N GLY A 163 -1.20 14.72 -36.45
CA GLY A 163 -0.39 13.68 -35.81
C GLY A 163 -0.86 13.34 -34.39
N PRO A 164 -0.51 12.16 -33.85
CA PRO A 164 -0.73 11.85 -32.44
C PRO A 164 0.04 12.86 -31.58
N TRP A 165 -0.71 13.54 -30.70
CA TRP A 165 -0.25 14.68 -29.91
C TRP A 165 0.92 14.31 -28.98
N VAL A 166 2.14 14.67 -29.39
CA VAL A 166 3.31 14.67 -28.51
C VAL A 166 3.31 16.02 -27.79
N THR A 167 2.60 16.10 -26.66
CA THR A 167 2.68 17.30 -25.80
C THR A 167 4.00 17.30 -25.04
N GLN A 168 4.78 18.37 -25.19
CA GLN A 168 6.06 18.56 -24.48
C GLN A 168 5.87 18.70 -22.96
N ALA A 169 4.64 18.97 -22.49
CA ALA A 169 4.27 18.95 -21.08
C ALA A 169 4.17 17.54 -20.44
N ALA A 170 4.26 16.48 -21.25
CA ALA A 170 4.47 15.14 -20.72
C ALA A 170 5.73 15.16 -19.87
N ASN A 171 5.73 14.39 -18.79
CA ASN A 171 6.95 14.19 -18.02
C ASN A 171 7.98 13.61 -18.99
N ASP A 172 8.86 14.46 -19.54
CA ASP A 172 10.28 14.20 -19.46
C ASP A 172 10.46 13.82 -17.98
N VAL A 173 10.39 12.52 -17.66
CA VAL A 173 11.47 11.96 -16.84
C VAL A 173 12.67 12.51 -17.58
N PRO A 174 13.34 13.58 -17.09
CA PRO A 174 14.50 14.07 -17.80
C PRO A 174 15.32 12.80 -17.91
N SER A 175 15.60 12.39 -19.15
CA SER A 175 16.41 11.22 -19.42
C SER A 175 17.50 11.20 -18.36
N ILE A 176 17.86 10.04 -17.79
CA ILE A 176 18.83 9.98 -16.70
C ILE A 176 20.10 10.85 -17.01
N THR A 177 20.37 11.06 -18.31
CA THR A 177 21.34 11.99 -18.90
C THR A 177 21.15 13.51 -18.67
N LYS A 178 19.96 14.02 -18.33
CA LYS A 178 19.67 15.43 -17.98
C LYS A 178 19.78 15.71 -16.48
N VAL A 179 19.98 14.69 -15.64
CA VAL A 179 20.24 14.89 -14.21
C VAL A 179 21.68 15.36 -14.08
N ASN A 180 21.87 16.51 -13.42
CA ASN A 180 23.21 17.00 -13.11
C ASN A 180 23.99 15.87 -12.39
N PRO A 181 25.15 15.41 -12.91
CA PRO A 181 25.93 14.32 -12.34
C PRO A 181 26.35 14.58 -10.88
N PHE A 182 26.31 15.83 -10.43
CA PHE A 182 26.58 16.22 -9.04
C PHE A 182 25.42 15.94 -8.06
N ASN A 183 24.24 15.47 -8.50
CA ASN A 183 23.13 15.09 -7.61
C ASN A 183 22.73 13.61 -7.74
N MET A 184 23.69 12.75 -7.42
CA MET A 184 23.60 11.28 -7.48
C MET A 184 22.40 10.71 -6.68
N GLY A 185 22.03 11.34 -5.56
CA GLY A 185 20.87 10.95 -4.74
C GLY A 185 19.55 11.06 -5.51
N ILE A 186 19.32 12.17 -6.21
CA ILE A 186 18.15 12.34 -7.06
C ILE A 186 18.16 11.34 -8.22
N ALA A 187 19.31 11.13 -8.87
CA ALA A 187 19.43 10.20 -9.99
C ALA A 187 19.02 8.76 -9.60
N ILE A 188 19.50 8.28 -8.45
CA ILE A 188 19.21 6.93 -7.96
C ILE A 188 17.77 6.80 -7.47
N ASN A 189 17.24 7.79 -6.73
CA ASN A 189 15.82 7.74 -6.32
C ASN A 189 14.89 7.81 -7.53
N LYS A 190 15.26 8.56 -8.58
CA LYS A 190 14.58 8.50 -9.87
C LYS A 190 14.64 7.11 -10.48
N LEU A 191 15.82 6.47 -10.50
CA LEU A 191 15.97 5.12 -11.05
C LEU A 191 15.12 4.08 -10.29
N ILE A 192 15.15 4.09 -8.96
CA ILE A 192 14.38 3.17 -8.10
C ILE A 192 12.87 3.40 -8.26
N THR A 193 12.44 4.60 -8.62
CA THR A 193 11.04 4.93 -8.87
C THR A 193 10.68 4.97 -10.36
N ALA A 194 11.63 4.71 -11.27
CA ALA A 194 11.44 4.92 -12.69
C ALA A 194 10.39 3.97 -13.26
N ASN A 195 9.47 4.53 -14.05
CA ASN A 195 8.63 3.74 -14.94
C ASN A 195 9.27 3.74 -16.33
N PHE A 196 9.75 2.58 -16.78
CA PHE A 196 10.41 2.43 -18.08
C PHE A 196 9.43 2.41 -19.27
N ASN A 197 8.12 2.41 -19.02
CA ASN A 197 7.10 2.49 -20.07
C ASN A 197 6.51 3.91 -20.13
N GLN A 198 7.16 4.78 -20.91
CA GLN A 198 6.77 6.18 -21.11
C GLN A 198 5.65 6.37 -22.15
N SER A 199 4.68 5.45 -22.22
CA SER A 199 3.52 5.72 -23.08
C SER A 199 2.84 6.99 -22.55
N PHE A 200 2.58 7.95 -23.44
CA PHE A 200 1.93 9.21 -23.10
C PHE A 200 0.53 8.93 -22.56
N PHE A 201 0.42 8.78 -21.24
CA PHE A 201 -0.85 8.50 -20.61
C PHE A 201 -1.59 9.83 -20.44
N PHE A 202 -2.43 10.14 -21.43
CA PHE A 202 -3.76 10.62 -21.04
C PHE A 202 -4.30 9.57 -20.08
N PRO A 203 -4.67 9.94 -18.85
CA PRO A 203 -5.28 8.97 -17.95
C PRO A 203 -6.48 8.41 -18.70
N MET A 204 -6.44 7.13 -19.06
CA MET A 204 -7.69 6.39 -19.07
C MET A 204 -8.21 6.58 -17.66
N ALA A 205 -9.21 7.42 -17.49
CA ALA A 205 -9.74 7.66 -16.16
C ALA A 205 -10.26 6.31 -15.65
N ALA A 206 -10.02 6.03 -14.37
CA ALA A 206 -10.86 5.06 -13.68
C ALA A 206 -12.28 5.62 -13.73
N SER A 207 -13.07 5.15 -14.68
CA SER A 207 -14.40 5.66 -14.95
C SER A 207 -15.27 5.36 -13.74
N GLN A 208 -15.97 6.37 -13.24
CA GLN A 208 -16.93 6.15 -12.15
C GLN A 208 -17.93 5.08 -12.56
N THR A 209 -18.25 4.17 -11.64
CA THR A 209 -19.29 3.16 -11.88
C THR A 209 -20.56 3.54 -11.13
N LYS A 210 -21.65 2.80 -11.40
CA LYS A 210 -22.89 2.96 -10.63
C LYS A 210 -22.66 2.76 -9.13
N THR A 211 -21.76 1.84 -8.77
CA THR A 211 -21.51 1.41 -7.39
C THR A 211 -20.33 2.11 -6.71
N HIS A 212 -19.33 2.58 -7.49
CA HIS A 212 -18.10 3.15 -6.95
C HIS A 212 -17.93 4.63 -7.25
N LEU A 213 -17.28 5.31 -6.32
CA LEU A 213 -16.83 6.68 -6.40
C LEU A 213 -15.32 6.70 -6.56
N VAL A 214 -14.82 7.34 -7.61
CA VAL A 214 -13.38 7.57 -7.82
C VAL A 214 -13.08 9.06 -7.81
N GLU A 215 -12.18 9.48 -6.93
CA GLU A 215 -11.86 10.89 -6.66
C GLU A 215 -10.35 11.11 -6.69
N LYS A 216 -9.88 12.12 -7.44
CA LYS A 216 -8.52 12.63 -7.29
C LYS A 216 -8.41 13.42 -6.00
N LEU A 217 -7.35 13.16 -5.24
CA LEU A 217 -7.08 13.79 -3.96
C LEU A 217 -5.79 14.62 -4.06
N PHE A 218 -5.86 15.86 -3.59
CA PHE A 218 -4.70 16.73 -3.43
C PHE A 218 -4.32 16.85 -1.96
N ILE A 219 -3.06 16.59 -1.65
CA ILE A 219 -2.51 16.74 -0.30
C ILE A 219 -1.26 17.61 -0.38
N GLN A 220 -1.11 18.50 0.59
CA GLN A 220 0.13 19.26 0.73
C GLN A 220 1.17 18.45 1.50
N ALA A 221 2.36 18.30 0.92
CA ALA A 221 3.54 17.81 1.62
C ALA A 221 4.07 18.85 2.63
N ARG A 222 4.94 18.42 3.55
CA ARG A 222 5.53 19.31 4.58
C ARG A 222 6.30 20.48 3.97
N ASP A 223 6.98 20.25 2.84
CA ASP A 223 7.75 21.24 2.09
C ASP A 223 6.93 21.99 1.03
N GLY A 224 5.59 21.89 1.10
CA GLY A 224 4.68 22.69 0.29
C GLY A 224 4.36 22.11 -1.10
N ILE A 225 5.02 21.01 -1.51
CA ILE A 225 4.75 20.28 -2.76
C ILE A 225 3.30 19.78 -2.77
N VAL A 226 2.69 19.75 -3.96
CA VAL A 226 1.38 19.13 -4.19
C VAL A 226 1.55 17.65 -4.48
N LEU A 227 1.04 16.83 -3.55
CA LEU A 227 0.92 15.38 -3.71
C LEU A 227 -0.44 15.05 -4.29
N GLU A 228 -0.49 13.98 -5.07
CA GLU A 228 -1.69 13.51 -5.73
C GLU A 228 -2.01 12.09 -5.28
N GLY A 229 -3.28 11.73 -5.21
CA GLY A 229 -3.70 10.36 -5.01
C GLY A 229 -5.01 10.08 -5.74
N LEU A 230 -5.25 8.80 -6.04
CA LEU A 230 -6.52 8.36 -6.61
C LEU A 230 -7.25 7.52 -5.55
N SER A 231 -8.36 8.06 -5.04
CA SER A 231 -9.19 7.45 -4.02
C SER A 231 -10.37 6.73 -4.66
N VAL A 232 -10.64 5.49 -4.26
CA VAL A 232 -11.83 4.72 -4.64
C VAL A 232 -12.53 4.16 -3.43
N LYS A 233 -13.86 4.23 -3.45
CA LYS A 233 -14.74 3.64 -2.44
C LYS A 233 -16.11 3.37 -3.04
N GLU A 234 -16.85 2.44 -2.45
CA GLU A 234 -18.28 2.29 -2.73
C GLU A 234 -19.07 3.52 -2.23
N LYS A 235 -20.06 3.96 -3.02
CA LYS A 235 -20.81 5.22 -2.76
C LYS A 235 -21.55 5.23 -1.42
N ASN A 236 -22.11 4.10 -1.01
CA ASN A 236 -22.96 3.99 0.18
C ASN A 236 -22.25 3.35 1.39
N LYS A 237 -20.99 2.95 1.23
CA LYS A 237 -20.25 2.25 2.29
C LYS A 237 -19.57 3.25 3.22
N LYS A 238 -19.86 3.16 4.52
CA LYS A 238 -19.14 3.92 5.55
C LYS A 238 -17.77 3.28 5.77
N ASN A 239 -16.72 3.99 5.37
CA ASN A 239 -15.34 3.49 5.46
C ASN A 239 -14.64 4.05 6.71
N LYS A 240 -14.53 3.24 7.77
CA LYS A 240 -13.74 3.56 8.98
C LYS A 240 -12.24 3.33 8.79
N THR A 241 -11.85 2.62 7.73
CA THR A 241 -10.47 2.28 7.40
C THR A 241 -10.15 2.79 6.00
N VAL A 242 -8.93 3.26 5.80
CA VAL A 242 -8.40 3.61 4.48
C VAL A 242 -7.11 2.82 4.24
N VAL A 243 -6.99 2.24 3.06
CA VAL A 243 -5.76 1.62 2.59
C VAL A 243 -5.02 2.63 1.72
N LEU A 244 -3.82 2.99 2.14
CA LEU A 244 -2.86 3.80 1.40
C LEU A 244 -1.93 2.85 0.66
N ALA A 245 -1.94 2.89 -0.68
CA ALA A 245 -1.27 1.91 -1.52
C ALA A 245 -0.16 2.52 -2.38
N LEU A 246 1.00 1.85 -2.40
CA LEU A 246 2.06 2.02 -3.39
C LEU A 246 2.36 0.65 -4.01
N ILE A 247 2.21 0.54 -5.32
CA ILE A 247 2.27 -0.75 -6.04
C ILE A 247 3.35 -0.67 -7.12
N GLY A 248 4.46 -1.37 -6.89
CA GLY A 248 5.60 -1.40 -7.80
C GLY A 248 6.13 0.01 -8.08
N HIS A 249 6.43 0.26 -9.35
CA HIS A 249 6.92 1.56 -9.83
C HIS A 249 5.82 2.34 -10.59
N PHE A 250 4.55 2.05 -10.29
CA PHE A 250 3.42 2.53 -11.07
C PHE A 250 2.77 3.75 -10.40
N GLN A 251 2.66 4.84 -11.17
CA GLN A 251 1.83 5.99 -10.83
C GLN A 251 0.35 5.61 -10.85
N ALA A 252 -0.48 6.29 -10.08
CA ALA A 252 -1.92 6.02 -9.98
C ALA A 252 -2.65 5.98 -11.33
N GLU A 253 -2.21 6.80 -12.29
CA GLU A 253 -2.76 6.89 -13.64
C GLU A 253 -2.27 5.80 -14.60
N HIS A 254 -1.33 4.94 -14.18
CA HIS A 254 -0.76 3.90 -15.03
C HIS A 254 -1.79 2.84 -15.42
N SER A 255 -1.75 2.37 -16.67
CA SER A 255 -2.72 1.40 -17.21
C SER A 255 -2.83 0.11 -16.41
N TYR A 256 -1.71 -0.38 -15.87
CA TYR A 256 -1.68 -1.56 -14.98
C TYR A 256 -2.59 -1.38 -13.76
N LEU A 257 -2.55 -0.20 -13.12
CA LEU A 257 -3.35 0.09 -11.94
C LEU A 257 -4.78 0.42 -12.33
N ASN A 258 -4.98 1.22 -13.37
CA ASN A 258 -6.31 1.64 -13.81
C ASN A 258 -7.20 0.45 -14.17
N THR A 259 -6.68 -0.54 -14.91
CA THR A 259 -7.42 -1.76 -15.29
C THR A 259 -7.71 -2.70 -14.11
N SER A 260 -7.00 -2.52 -12.99
CA SER A 260 -7.06 -3.41 -11.82
C SER A 260 -7.66 -2.74 -10.59
N PHE A 261 -8.06 -1.47 -10.73
CA PHE A 261 -8.29 -0.58 -9.60
C PHE A 261 -9.46 -1.05 -8.73
N TYR A 262 -10.55 -1.49 -9.36
CA TYR A 262 -11.71 -2.07 -8.69
C TYR A 262 -11.41 -3.43 -8.05
N SER A 263 -10.56 -4.25 -8.68
CA SER A 263 -10.14 -5.53 -8.10
C SER A 263 -9.30 -5.33 -6.83
N PHE A 264 -8.41 -4.33 -6.81
CA PHE A 264 -7.69 -3.96 -5.59
C PHE A 264 -8.63 -3.37 -4.53
N GLN A 265 -9.60 -2.53 -4.91
CA GLN A 265 -10.56 -2.02 -3.93
C GLN A 265 -11.40 -3.16 -3.32
N ALA A 266 -11.87 -4.10 -4.13
CA ALA A 266 -12.60 -5.28 -3.68
C ALA A 266 -11.75 -6.20 -2.78
N LEU A 267 -10.45 -6.35 -3.08
CA LEU A 267 -9.51 -7.11 -2.25
C LEU A 267 -9.45 -6.59 -0.81
N PHE A 268 -9.47 -5.26 -0.65
CA PHE A 268 -9.39 -4.60 0.65
C PHE A 268 -10.77 -4.36 1.29
N ASP A 269 -11.84 -4.43 0.51
CA ASP A 269 -13.22 -4.21 0.95
C ASP A 269 -13.42 -2.89 1.74
N THR A 270 -12.65 -1.85 1.41
CA THR A 270 -12.72 -0.54 2.07
C THR A 270 -12.28 0.56 1.10
N GLN A 271 -12.18 1.80 1.57
CA GLN A 271 -11.60 2.88 0.79
C GLN A 271 -10.12 2.60 0.49
N LEU A 272 -9.76 2.63 -0.80
CA LEU A 272 -8.40 2.49 -1.28
C LEU A 272 -7.92 3.83 -1.86
N VAL A 273 -6.70 4.24 -1.54
CA VAL A 273 -6.04 5.42 -2.08
C VAL A 273 -4.69 4.99 -2.65
N ILE A 274 -4.53 5.06 -3.96
CA ILE A 274 -3.22 4.89 -4.61
C ILE A 274 -2.50 6.23 -4.57
N ILE A 275 -1.29 6.22 -4.01
CA ILE A 275 -0.51 7.42 -3.74
C ILE A 275 0.43 7.72 -4.91
N ASN A 276 0.47 8.99 -5.33
CA ASN A 276 1.58 9.56 -6.09
C ASN A 276 2.41 10.45 -5.15
N HIS A 277 3.54 9.93 -4.67
CA HIS A 277 4.56 10.72 -3.96
C HIS A 277 5.22 11.74 -4.90
N ARG A 278 6.13 12.60 -4.42
CA ARG A 278 6.71 13.70 -5.24
C ARG A 278 7.31 13.28 -6.58
N ASN A 279 7.94 12.09 -6.67
CA ASN A 279 8.48 11.59 -7.94
C ASN A 279 7.38 11.11 -8.93
N TYR A 280 6.15 10.90 -8.46
CA TYR A 280 4.98 10.43 -9.22
C TYR A 280 3.94 11.50 -9.47
N SER A 281 3.89 12.54 -8.62
CA SER A 281 2.98 13.66 -8.79
C SER A 281 3.24 14.36 -10.12
N ARG A 282 2.18 14.55 -10.91
CA ARG A 282 2.23 15.34 -12.15
C ARG A 282 2.32 16.84 -11.85
N ARG A 283 2.13 17.26 -10.60
CA ARG A 283 2.16 18.66 -10.14
C ARG A 283 3.42 19.00 -9.34
N SER A 284 4.36 18.06 -9.21
CA SER A 284 5.67 18.30 -8.61
C SER A 284 6.75 18.31 -9.68
N ASN A 285 7.67 19.27 -9.59
CA ASN A 285 8.94 19.23 -10.31
C ASN A 285 10.13 19.06 -9.34
N LYS A 286 9.84 18.92 -8.03
CA LYS A 286 10.82 18.63 -7.00
C LYS A 286 10.90 17.11 -6.77
N PHE A 287 12.07 16.56 -7.05
CA PHE A 287 12.34 15.12 -6.90
C PHE A 287 13.02 14.84 -5.55
N ALA A 288 12.77 13.65 -5.02
CA ALA A 288 13.41 13.21 -3.78
C ALA A 288 14.92 13.03 -3.96
N ALA A 289 15.71 13.62 -3.06
CA ALA A 289 17.13 13.31 -2.96
C ALA A 289 17.38 12.04 -2.13
N HIS A 290 16.46 11.71 -1.23
CA HIS A 290 16.52 10.54 -0.34
C HIS A 290 15.20 9.76 -0.28
N PRO A 291 15.23 8.42 -0.07
CA PRO A 291 14.02 7.61 0.09
C PRO A 291 13.10 8.07 1.23
N GLN A 292 13.66 8.70 2.26
CA GLN A 292 12.92 9.25 3.39
C GLN A 292 11.96 10.38 2.98
N GLU A 293 12.31 11.18 1.96
CA GLU A 293 11.39 12.22 1.45
C GLU A 293 10.13 11.60 0.84
N LEU A 294 10.27 10.47 0.14
CA LEU A 294 9.15 9.72 -0.41
C LEU A 294 8.28 9.12 0.72
N ALA A 295 8.91 8.66 1.80
CA ALA A 295 8.20 8.17 2.97
C ALA A 295 7.42 9.27 3.69
N GLU A 296 8.00 10.47 3.83
CA GLU A 296 7.30 11.62 4.43
C GLU A 296 6.11 12.09 3.57
N ASP A 297 6.16 11.92 2.26
CA ASP A 297 5.00 12.14 1.39
C ASP A 297 3.87 11.15 1.74
N VAL A 298 4.17 9.86 1.98
CA VAL A 298 3.17 8.88 2.46
C VAL A 298 2.63 9.25 3.84
N VAL A 299 3.49 9.73 4.76
CA VAL A 299 3.07 10.21 6.09
C VAL A 299 2.09 11.38 5.98
N ALA A 300 2.23 12.26 4.98
CA ALA A 300 1.27 13.33 4.73
C ALA A 300 -0.13 12.78 4.40
N PHE A 301 -0.24 11.72 3.58
CA PHE A 301 -1.51 11.00 3.36
C PHE A 301 -2.05 10.37 4.64
N ALA A 302 -1.20 9.72 5.43
CA ALA A 302 -1.62 9.11 6.70
C ALA A 302 -2.21 10.15 7.66
N ARG A 303 -1.53 11.28 7.87
CA ARG A 303 -2.00 12.39 8.72
C ARG A 303 -3.32 12.97 8.23
N TYR A 304 -3.49 13.11 6.91
CA TYR A 304 -4.73 13.58 6.31
C TYR A 304 -5.94 12.75 6.75
N PHE A 305 -5.81 11.41 6.69
CA PHE A 305 -6.90 10.51 7.03
C PHE A 305 -7.07 10.27 8.53
N VAL A 306 -5.98 10.33 9.31
CA VAL A 306 -6.05 10.30 10.78
C VAL A 306 -6.82 11.51 11.31
N LYS A 307 -6.59 12.72 10.76
CA LYS A 307 -7.38 13.92 11.10
C LYS A 307 -8.88 13.74 10.83
N LYS A 308 -9.23 12.90 9.85
CA LYS A 308 -10.62 12.52 9.52
C LYS A 308 -11.14 11.33 10.33
N LYS A 309 -10.44 10.94 11.41
CA LYS A 309 -10.79 9.82 12.29
C LYS A 309 -10.88 8.47 11.56
N GLN A 310 -10.14 8.31 10.46
CA GLN A 310 -10.04 7.03 9.76
C GLN A 310 -8.79 6.28 10.20
N ARG A 311 -8.90 4.95 10.30
CA ARG A 311 -7.77 4.04 10.55
C ARG A 311 -6.95 3.89 9.28
N VAL A 312 -5.63 3.98 9.39
CA VAL A 312 -4.73 3.91 8.25
C VAL A 312 -4.10 2.52 8.15
N VAL A 313 -4.16 1.95 6.95
CA VAL A 313 -3.38 0.76 6.57
C VAL A 313 -2.44 1.17 5.45
N LEU A 314 -1.15 0.89 5.62
CA LEU A 314 -0.13 1.06 4.60
C LEU A 314 0.01 -0.25 3.82
N TYR A 315 -0.17 -0.22 2.51
CA TYR A 315 0.02 -1.36 1.62
C TYR A 315 1.12 -1.06 0.60
N GLY A 316 2.21 -1.82 0.65
CA GLY A 316 3.31 -1.70 -0.28
C GLY A 316 3.57 -3.02 -0.99
N MET A 317 3.49 -3.02 -2.31
CA MET A 317 3.79 -4.19 -3.16
C MET A 317 5.07 -3.96 -3.96
N CYS A 318 5.97 -4.96 -3.98
CA CYS A 318 7.23 -4.90 -4.73
C CYS A 318 7.99 -3.59 -4.42
N GLY A 319 8.38 -2.80 -5.43
CA GLY A 319 9.09 -1.52 -5.28
C GLY A 319 8.42 -0.51 -4.33
N GLY A 320 7.09 -0.59 -4.15
CA GLY A 320 6.35 0.28 -3.23
C GLY A 320 6.51 -0.09 -1.74
N ALA A 321 6.95 -1.32 -1.43
CA ALA A 321 7.07 -1.81 -0.05
C ALA A 321 8.14 -1.05 0.75
N ALA A 322 9.30 -0.76 0.16
CA ALA A 322 10.36 0.01 0.83
C ALA A 322 9.86 1.36 1.36
N HIS A 323 9.15 2.13 0.53
CA HIS A 323 8.63 3.44 0.90
C HIS A 323 7.57 3.33 2.00
N MET A 324 6.73 2.29 1.96
CA MET A 324 5.75 2.01 3.01
C MET A 324 6.38 1.59 4.34
N ILE A 325 7.46 0.81 4.32
CA ILE A 325 8.19 0.40 5.52
C ILE A 325 8.86 1.61 6.18
N LEU A 326 9.47 2.50 5.39
CA LEU A 326 10.04 3.75 5.89
C LEU A 326 8.97 4.67 6.48
N ALA A 327 7.82 4.79 5.81
CA ALA A 327 6.69 5.57 6.30
C ALA A 327 6.15 4.99 7.61
N ALA A 328 6.01 3.67 7.71
CA ALA A 328 5.62 2.96 8.93
C ALA A 328 6.57 3.28 10.10
N ASN A 329 7.89 3.25 9.85
CA ASN A 329 8.88 3.61 10.86
C ASN A 329 8.73 5.08 11.32
N SER A 330 8.48 6.01 10.40
CA SER A 330 8.21 7.42 10.75
C SER A 330 6.92 7.59 11.56
N LEU A 331 5.83 6.90 11.19
CA LEU A 331 4.57 6.91 11.94
C LEU A 331 4.73 6.32 13.35
N LEU A 332 5.51 5.24 13.48
CA LEU A 332 5.82 4.61 14.77
C LEU A 332 6.53 5.60 15.70
N ASN A 333 7.56 6.28 15.20
CA ASN A 333 8.29 7.30 15.96
C ASN A 333 7.40 8.49 16.37
N GLN A 334 6.39 8.80 15.56
CA GLN A 334 5.41 9.85 15.85
C GLN A 334 4.22 9.37 16.68
N LYS A 335 4.18 8.10 17.08
CA LYS A 335 3.06 7.46 17.81
C LYS A 335 1.70 7.60 17.08
N ILE A 336 1.73 7.63 15.74
CA ILE A 336 0.51 7.62 14.92
C ILE A 336 0.11 6.16 14.68
N PRO A 337 -1.11 5.71 15.04
CA PRO A 337 -1.53 4.33 14.81
C PRO A 337 -1.65 3.97 13.33
N PHE A 338 -1.13 2.81 12.95
CA PHE A 338 -1.24 2.27 11.59
C PHE A 338 -1.21 0.73 11.60
N LYS A 339 -1.57 0.12 10.47
CA LYS A 339 -1.17 -1.24 10.13
C LYS A 339 -0.34 -1.26 8.85
N LEU A 340 0.57 -2.20 8.70
CA LEU A 340 1.43 -2.35 7.51
C LEU A 340 1.21 -3.72 6.86
N ILE A 341 1.00 -3.71 5.54
CA ILE A 341 1.06 -4.89 4.69
C ILE A 341 2.23 -4.70 3.72
N ALA A 342 3.27 -5.52 3.88
CA ALA A 342 4.41 -5.57 2.97
C ALA A 342 4.28 -6.82 2.08
N ASP A 343 4.12 -6.61 0.76
CA ASP A 343 3.85 -7.65 -0.21
C ASP A 343 5.07 -7.90 -1.12
N ARG A 344 5.66 -9.10 -1.01
CA ARG A 344 6.73 -9.64 -1.85
C ARG A 344 7.86 -8.64 -2.09
N PHE A 345 8.66 -8.42 -1.05
CA PHE A 345 9.79 -7.50 -1.10
C PHE A 345 11.04 -8.12 -0.46
N SER A 346 12.21 -7.57 -0.76
CA SER A 346 13.48 -7.97 -0.18
C SER A 346 13.79 -7.22 1.12
N GLN A 347 14.81 -7.67 1.85
CA GLN A 347 15.30 -6.99 3.06
C GLN A 347 16.04 -5.70 2.71
N ARG A 348 16.68 -5.63 1.54
CA ARG A 348 17.45 -4.47 1.07
C ARG A 348 17.28 -4.29 -0.43
N TYR A 349 17.41 -3.06 -0.94
CA TYR A 349 17.37 -2.81 -2.39
C TYR A 349 18.49 -3.54 -3.15
N ILE A 350 19.66 -3.70 -2.53
CA ILE A 350 20.79 -4.40 -3.16
C ILE A 350 20.51 -5.88 -3.41
N ASP A 351 19.58 -6.48 -2.67
CA ASP A 351 19.27 -7.90 -2.77
C ASP A 351 18.59 -8.30 -4.09
N PHE A 352 17.98 -7.32 -4.79
CA PHE A 352 17.45 -7.51 -6.14
C PHE A 352 18.56 -7.74 -7.18
N ALA A 353 19.77 -7.24 -6.90
CA ALA A 353 20.94 -7.44 -7.74
C ALA A 353 21.84 -8.58 -7.25
N ASP A 354 21.48 -9.28 -6.16
CA ASP A 354 22.28 -10.39 -5.64
C ASP A 354 22.47 -11.51 -6.67
N TYR A 355 23.65 -12.12 -6.68
CA TYR A 355 24.00 -13.17 -7.64
C TYR A 355 23.00 -14.33 -7.64
N LYS A 356 22.49 -14.75 -6.47
CA LYS A 356 21.53 -15.86 -6.39
C LYS A 356 20.18 -15.47 -6.98
N THR A 357 19.75 -14.22 -6.75
CA THR A 357 18.53 -13.67 -7.37
C THR A 357 18.68 -13.63 -8.89
N LEU A 358 19.77 -13.06 -9.41
CA LEU A 358 20.04 -12.96 -10.85
C LEU A 358 20.17 -14.34 -11.51
N SER A 359 20.88 -15.26 -10.88
CA SER A 359 21.04 -16.65 -11.36
C SER A 359 19.68 -17.37 -11.46
N ARG A 360 18.82 -17.22 -10.44
CA ARG A 360 17.45 -17.77 -10.46
C ARG A 360 16.60 -17.17 -11.58
N ALA A 361 16.67 -15.85 -11.77
CA ALA A 361 15.95 -15.18 -12.85
C ALA A 361 16.41 -15.69 -14.23
N ARG A 362 17.72 -15.85 -14.44
CA ARG A 362 18.31 -16.43 -15.66
C ARG A 362 17.81 -17.86 -15.91
N ASN A 363 17.88 -18.73 -14.90
CA ASN A 363 17.48 -20.13 -15.06
C ASN A 363 16.00 -20.22 -15.45
N HIS A 364 15.13 -19.44 -14.80
CA HIS A 364 13.71 -19.42 -15.14
C HIS A 364 13.45 -18.89 -16.56
N MET A 365 14.16 -17.85 -17.02
CA MET A 365 14.06 -17.39 -18.41
C MET A 365 14.38 -18.48 -19.44
N ASN A 366 15.30 -19.39 -19.13
CA ASN A 366 15.65 -20.52 -19.99
C ASN A 366 14.58 -21.63 -20.03
N THR A 367 13.63 -21.64 -19.09
CA THR A 367 12.56 -22.66 -18.99
C THR A 367 11.23 -22.23 -19.61
N LEU A 368 11.08 -20.98 -20.03
CA LEU A 368 9.87 -20.49 -20.68
C LEU A 368 9.75 -21.11 -22.10
N PRO A 369 8.56 -21.57 -22.53
CA PRO A 369 8.35 -22.03 -23.90
C PRO A 369 8.57 -20.83 -24.86
N GLY A 370 9.66 -20.89 -25.63
CA GLY A 370 10.15 -19.78 -26.45
C GLY A 370 11.29 -18.95 -25.83
N GLY A 371 11.89 -19.43 -24.73
CA GLY A 371 13.01 -18.82 -24.02
C GLY A 371 14.05 -18.26 -24.97
N PHE A 372 14.28 -16.95 -24.87
CA PHE A 372 15.16 -16.12 -25.70
C PHE A 372 15.65 -16.82 -26.98
N GLN A 373 14.76 -16.98 -27.95
CA GLN A 373 15.23 -17.04 -29.33
C GLN A 373 15.80 -15.66 -29.65
N LEU A 374 17.09 -15.45 -29.30
CA LEU A 374 17.97 -14.42 -29.82
C LEU A 374 18.12 -14.65 -31.34
N ARG A 375 17.00 -14.58 -32.08
CA ARG A 375 16.89 -14.78 -33.53
C ARG A 375 17.65 -13.71 -34.33
N GLY A 376 18.24 -12.72 -33.67
CA GLY A 376 19.05 -11.67 -34.28
C GLY A 376 20.57 -11.79 -34.06
N LEU A 377 21.07 -12.77 -33.29
CA LEU A 377 22.49 -12.90 -33.02
C LEU A 377 23.01 -14.30 -33.37
N THR A 378 23.02 -14.63 -34.66
CA THR A 378 23.61 -15.86 -35.21
C THR A 378 25.09 -16.06 -34.84
N ALA A 379 25.80 -15.00 -34.45
CA ALA A 379 27.17 -15.08 -33.91
C ALA A 379 27.27 -15.77 -32.52
N PHE A 380 26.16 -15.90 -31.78
CA PHE A 380 26.16 -16.51 -30.42
C PHE A 380 26.35 -18.04 -30.45
N TYR A 381 26.09 -18.68 -31.59
CA TYR A 381 26.21 -20.14 -31.73
C TYR A 381 27.65 -20.62 -31.96
N GLN A 382 28.59 -19.73 -32.28
CA GLN A 382 29.97 -20.12 -32.60
C GLN A 382 30.88 -20.24 -31.36
N ASN A 383 30.52 -19.62 -30.22
CA ASN A 383 31.32 -19.74 -29.00
C ASN A 383 30.46 -19.56 -27.72
N PRO A 384 29.69 -20.59 -27.31
CA PRO A 384 28.77 -20.50 -26.17
C PRO A 384 29.48 -20.23 -24.84
N PHE A 385 30.73 -20.64 -24.70
CA PHE A 385 31.55 -20.36 -23.52
C PHE A 385 31.91 -18.87 -23.40
N PHE A 386 32.34 -18.23 -24.49
CA PHE A 386 32.64 -16.80 -24.51
C PHE A 386 31.40 -15.95 -24.18
N VAL A 387 30.25 -16.28 -24.75
CA VAL A 387 28.97 -15.62 -24.44
C VAL A 387 28.61 -15.77 -22.97
N TYR A 388 28.78 -16.97 -22.41
CA TYR A 388 28.56 -17.22 -20.99
C TYR A 388 29.47 -16.35 -20.12
N CYS A 389 30.77 -16.32 -20.42
CA CYS A 389 31.74 -15.49 -19.72
C CYS A 389 31.43 -13.99 -19.84
N LEU A 390 31.10 -13.50 -21.04
CA LEU A 390 30.74 -12.10 -21.27
C LEU A 390 29.46 -11.72 -20.52
N THR A 391 28.46 -12.60 -20.51
CA THR A 391 27.21 -12.41 -19.77
C THR A 391 27.50 -12.33 -18.27
N VAL A 392 28.26 -13.27 -17.72
CA VAL A 392 28.68 -13.26 -16.31
C VAL A 392 29.48 -12.00 -15.97
N PHE A 393 30.40 -11.59 -16.85
CA PHE A 393 31.20 -10.38 -16.70
C PHE A 393 30.33 -9.12 -16.69
N LEU A 394 29.41 -8.97 -17.64
CA LEU A 394 28.46 -7.85 -17.70
C LEU A 394 27.55 -7.80 -16.47
N PHE A 395 27.02 -8.95 -16.03
CA PHE A 395 26.23 -9.01 -14.80
C PHE A 395 27.05 -8.64 -13.56
N THR A 396 28.31 -9.07 -13.50
CA THR A 396 29.22 -8.74 -12.39
C THR A 396 29.52 -7.24 -12.36
N ILE A 397 29.79 -6.63 -13.51
CA ILE A 397 29.98 -5.18 -13.63
C ILE A 397 28.72 -4.43 -13.21
N LEU A 398 27.55 -4.82 -13.72
CA LEU A 398 26.28 -4.19 -13.37
C LEU A 398 25.99 -4.31 -11.86
N PHE A 399 26.29 -5.45 -11.26
CA PHE A 399 26.19 -5.65 -9.82
C PHE A 399 27.12 -4.72 -9.04
N LEU A 400 28.40 -4.64 -9.43
CA LEU A 400 29.38 -3.76 -8.80
C LEU A 400 29.00 -2.29 -8.93
N LEU A 401 28.54 -1.86 -10.10
CA LEU A 401 28.05 -0.51 -10.36
C LEU A 401 26.82 -0.19 -9.50
N SER A 402 25.84 -1.09 -9.46
CA SER A 402 24.61 -0.94 -8.66
C SER A 402 24.93 -0.87 -7.17
N LYS A 403 25.80 -1.77 -6.69
CA LYS A 403 26.26 -1.81 -5.29
C LYS A 403 26.99 -0.52 -4.91
N SER A 404 27.89 -0.05 -5.77
CA SER A 404 28.65 1.18 -5.54
C SER A 404 27.74 2.40 -5.54
N ALA A 405 26.81 2.49 -6.49
CA ALA A 405 25.81 3.56 -6.57
C ALA A 405 24.92 3.62 -5.31
N LEU A 406 24.41 2.48 -4.85
CA LEU A 406 23.61 2.39 -3.62
C LEU A 406 24.40 2.72 -2.35
N ALA A 407 25.67 2.31 -2.28
CA ALA A 407 26.56 2.66 -1.17
C ALA A 407 26.86 4.16 -1.12
N LEU A 408 27.16 4.76 -2.28
CA LEU A 408 27.46 6.20 -2.42
C LEU A 408 26.26 7.10 -2.05
N THR A 409 25.03 6.60 -2.16
CA THR A 409 23.83 7.34 -1.78
C THR A 409 23.42 7.19 -0.33
N LYS A 410 24.20 6.45 0.48
CA LYS A 410 23.82 6.05 1.84
C LYS A 410 22.44 5.35 1.88
N ALA A 411 22.00 4.78 0.75
CA ALA A 411 20.78 3.98 0.64
C ALA A 411 21.02 2.55 1.14
N THR A 412 21.81 2.40 2.20
CA THR A 412 22.14 1.13 2.89
C THR A 412 21.05 0.76 3.89
N LEU A 413 19.79 1.07 3.56
CA LEU A 413 18.67 0.86 4.45
C LEU A 413 18.36 -0.63 4.56
N ASP A 414 18.38 -1.13 5.78
CA ASP A 414 17.95 -2.48 6.12
C ASP A 414 16.46 -2.46 6.48
N PHE A 415 15.61 -2.73 5.48
CA PHE A 415 14.16 -2.81 5.70
C PHE A 415 13.78 -3.96 6.62
N GLY A 416 14.62 -5.01 6.71
CA GLY A 416 14.45 -6.10 7.65
C GLY A 416 14.51 -5.62 9.10
N GLN A 417 15.52 -4.82 9.45
CA GLN A 417 15.63 -4.20 10.78
C GLN A 417 14.46 -3.27 11.10
N LEU A 418 14.06 -2.42 10.13
CA LEU A 418 12.92 -1.52 10.32
C LEU A 418 11.61 -2.28 10.54
N ILE A 419 11.39 -3.36 9.78
CA ILE A 419 10.23 -4.22 9.98
C ILE A 419 10.25 -4.86 11.36
N GLN A 420 11.40 -5.33 11.86
CA GLN A 420 11.52 -5.98 13.17
C GLN A 420 11.02 -5.09 14.31
N ALA A 421 11.25 -3.78 14.22
CA ALA A 421 10.82 -2.78 15.21
C ALA A 421 9.29 -2.58 15.26
N ILE A 422 8.56 -2.88 14.17
CA ILE A 422 7.10 -2.75 14.13
C ILE A 422 6.46 -3.90 14.94
N PRO A 423 5.46 -3.62 15.81
CA PRO A 423 4.73 -4.66 16.53
C PRO A 423 4.16 -5.73 15.59
N GLU A 424 4.17 -6.99 16.04
CA GLU A 424 3.74 -8.10 15.18
C GLU A 424 2.24 -8.09 14.86
N THR A 425 1.44 -7.47 15.72
CA THR A 425 -0.01 -7.28 15.56
C THR A 425 -0.34 -6.23 14.49
N ASP A 426 0.62 -5.37 14.17
CA ASP A 426 0.45 -4.23 13.26
C ASP A 426 1.16 -4.43 11.92
N ARG A 427 1.72 -5.62 11.66
CA ARG A 427 2.38 -5.96 10.40
C ARG A 427 1.91 -7.31 9.82
N LEU A 428 1.74 -7.33 8.50
CA LEU A 428 1.50 -8.54 7.71
C LEU A 428 2.53 -8.56 6.56
N ILE A 429 3.30 -9.65 6.47
CA ILE A 429 4.34 -9.79 5.45
C ILE A 429 3.98 -10.95 4.53
N LEU A 430 3.63 -10.62 3.29
CA LEU A 430 3.26 -11.60 2.28
C LEU A 430 4.50 -12.01 1.49
N GLN A 431 4.64 -13.32 1.30
CA GLN A 431 5.77 -13.92 0.60
C GLN A 431 5.26 -14.79 -0.54
N ALA A 432 5.79 -14.59 -1.74
CA ALA A 432 5.63 -15.52 -2.84
C ALA A 432 6.42 -16.80 -2.53
N LYS A 433 5.74 -17.93 -2.52
CA LYS A 433 6.42 -19.22 -2.31
C LYS A 433 5.78 -20.32 -3.16
N GLY A 434 6.59 -20.85 -4.08
CA GLY A 434 6.26 -22.05 -4.83
C GLY A 434 6.04 -23.29 -3.98
N LYS A 435 5.31 -24.27 -4.52
CA LYS A 435 5.28 -25.63 -3.97
C LYS A 435 6.71 -26.19 -3.98
N LYS A 436 7.07 -26.97 -2.95
CA LYS A 436 8.34 -27.69 -2.93
C LYS A 436 8.29 -28.74 -4.05
N SER A 437 9.21 -28.68 -5.00
CA SER A 437 9.42 -29.74 -5.98
C SER A 437 10.35 -30.83 -5.42
N ALA A 438 10.24 -32.04 -5.96
CA ALA A 438 11.19 -33.12 -5.68
C ALA A 438 12.61 -32.72 -6.15
N PRO A 439 13.67 -33.30 -5.56
CA PRO A 439 15.03 -33.08 -6.05
C PRO A 439 15.13 -33.32 -7.57
N GLY A 440 15.80 -32.42 -8.29
CA GLY A 440 15.95 -32.50 -9.75
C GLY A 440 14.80 -31.95 -10.58
N HIS A 441 13.69 -31.52 -9.97
CA HIS A 441 12.57 -30.86 -10.68
C HIS A 441 12.50 -29.38 -10.29
N GLU A 442 12.44 -28.47 -11.26
CA GLU A 442 12.18 -27.06 -10.96
C GLU A 442 10.72 -26.87 -10.51
N PRO A 443 10.46 -26.00 -9.52
CA PRO A 443 9.10 -25.77 -9.07
C PRO A 443 8.31 -25.02 -10.15
N THR A 444 7.12 -25.52 -10.49
CA THR A 444 6.18 -24.90 -11.45
C THR A 444 5.75 -23.47 -11.06
N PHE A 445 5.96 -23.07 -9.80
CA PHE A 445 5.72 -21.71 -9.32
C PHE A 445 6.92 -21.22 -8.54
N THR A 446 7.41 -20.01 -8.78
CA THR A 446 8.62 -19.50 -8.12
C THR A 446 8.57 -17.98 -8.00
N ASP A 447 9.30 -17.38 -7.04
CA ASP A 447 9.54 -15.93 -7.04
C ASP A 447 10.84 -15.69 -7.80
N MET A 448 10.79 -15.12 -9.00
CA MET A 448 12.00 -14.88 -9.79
C MET A 448 12.82 -13.70 -9.27
N ILE A 449 12.19 -12.76 -8.59
CA ILE A 449 12.70 -11.41 -8.34
C ILE A 449 13.32 -11.32 -6.93
N VAL A 450 12.86 -12.14 -5.99
CA VAL A 450 13.34 -12.15 -4.60
C VAL A 450 13.77 -13.57 -4.23
N HIS A 451 15.07 -13.74 -4.00
CA HIS A 451 15.60 -15.00 -3.48
C HIS A 451 15.10 -15.24 -2.03
N PRO A 452 14.76 -16.48 -1.61
CA PRO A 452 14.08 -16.71 -0.33
C PRO A 452 14.92 -16.36 0.91
N GLN A 453 16.26 -16.28 0.77
CA GLN A 453 17.16 -15.82 1.82
C GLN A 453 17.13 -14.31 2.01
N ASN A 454 16.80 -13.58 0.94
CA ASN A 454 16.75 -12.12 0.92
C ASN A 454 15.33 -11.59 1.08
N ASP A 455 14.32 -12.47 1.08
CA ASP A 455 12.92 -12.13 1.33
C ASP A 455 12.76 -11.43 2.68
N LEU A 456 11.96 -10.36 2.70
CA LEU A 456 11.73 -9.54 3.88
C LEU A 456 11.20 -10.35 5.08
N ARG A 457 10.44 -11.42 4.83
CA ARG A 457 9.92 -12.30 5.87
C ARG A 457 11.01 -13.12 6.56
N HIS A 458 12.17 -13.28 5.93
CA HIS A 458 13.32 -13.92 6.57
C HIS A 458 13.85 -13.06 7.74
N ALA A 459 13.73 -11.72 7.67
CA ALA A 459 14.11 -10.85 8.78
C ALA A 459 13.29 -11.11 10.06
N VAL A 460 12.09 -11.66 9.97
CA VAL A 460 11.24 -11.99 11.13
C VAL A 460 11.13 -13.50 11.38
N LYS A 461 12.02 -14.30 10.79
CA LYS A 461 11.94 -15.77 10.83
C LYS A 461 11.99 -16.34 12.24
N GLU A 462 12.93 -15.89 13.07
CA GLU A 462 13.10 -16.43 14.42
C GLU A 462 11.90 -16.12 15.32
N LYS A 463 11.42 -14.88 15.33
CA LYS A 463 10.19 -14.51 16.06
C LYS A 463 8.99 -15.33 15.59
N ARG A 464 8.85 -15.56 14.29
CA ARG A 464 7.80 -16.42 13.74
C ARG A 464 7.95 -17.89 14.15
N LYS A 465 9.18 -18.41 14.24
CA LYS A 465 9.46 -19.77 14.73
C LYS A 465 9.04 -19.90 16.20
N GLN A 466 9.37 -18.91 17.02
CA GLN A 466 8.94 -18.84 18.43
C GLN A 466 7.41 -18.83 18.54
N ARG A 467 6.70 -17.98 17.78
CA ARG A 467 5.23 -17.93 17.79
C ARG A 467 4.57 -19.23 17.33
N LYS A 468 5.16 -19.91 16.34
CA LYS A 468 4.69 -21.24 15.92
C LYS A 468 4.93 -22.29 17.00
N SER A 469 6.08 -22.25 17.67
CA SER A 469 6.36 -23.15 18.80
C SER A 469 5.36 -22.95 19.93
N LEU A 470 5.08 -21.70 20.30
CA LEU A 470 4.07 -21.37 21.30
C LEU A 470 2.70 -21.96 20.94
N LEU A 471 2.22 -21.74 19.72
CA LEU A 471 0.91 -22.25 19.29
C LEU A 471 0.87 -23.79 19.24
N ASN A 472 1.97 -24.44 18.84
CA ASN A 472 2.09 -25.90 18.91
C ASN A 472 2.04 -26.39 20.36
N ASN A 473 2.78 -25.75 21.27
CA ASN A 473 2.79 -26.11 22.69
C ASN A 473 1.40 -25.96 23.32
N LEU A 474 0.71 -24.85 23.06
CA LEU A 474 -0.66 -24.63 23.50
C LEU A 474 -1.59 -25.72 22.97
N ALA A 475 -1.51 -26.05 21.68
CA ALA A 475 -2.31 -27.10 21.07
C ALA A 475 -2.02 -28.50 21.66
N GLU A 476 -0.75 -28.81 21.91
CA GLU A 476 -0.30 -30.07 22.49
C GLU A 476 -0.71 -30.20 23.96
N ASN A 477 -0.57 -29.13 24.75
CA ASN A 477 -1.03 -29.09 26.13
C ASN A 477 -2.56 -29.28 26.20
N CYS A 478 -3.33 -28.66 25.29
CA CYS A 478 -4.76 -28.92 25.19
C CYS A 478 -5.05 -30.38 24.83
N LEU A 479 -4.33 -30.98 23.87
CA LEU A 479 -4.54 -32.37 23.47
C LEU A 479 -4.22 -33.36 24.61
N LYS A 480 -3.12 -33.13 25.34
CA LYS A 480 -2.73 -33.95 26.50
C LYS A 480 -3.67 -33.76 27.68
N ALA A 481 -4.15 -32.54 27.93
CA ALA A 481 -5.20 -32.30 28.90
C ALA A 481 -6.48 -33.06 28.52
N ALA A 482 -6.94 -32.96 27.28
CA ALA A 482 -8.10 -33.72 26.81
C ALA A 482 -7.94 -35.24 27.00
N GLY A 483 -6.77 -35.80 26.67
CA GLY A 483 -6.48 -37.23 26.85
C GLY A 483 -6.48 -37.70 28.31
N ASN A 484 -6.22 -36.81 29.26
CA ASN A 484 -6.25 -37.10 30.69
C ASN A 484 -7.56 -36.67 31.37
N ALA A 485 -8.48 -36.04 30.65
CA ALA A 485 -9.78 -35.61 31.15
C ALA A 485 -10.83 -36.75 31.15
N VAL A 486 -10.42 -37.98 31.49
CA VAL A 486 -11.28 -39.17 31.49
C VAL A 486 -12.48 -39.05 32.45
N PHE A 487 -12.39 -38.13 33.40
CA PHE A 487 -13.41 -37.80 34.39
C PHE A 487 -14.53 -36.89 33.85
N SER A 488 -14.36 -36.25 32.68
CA SER A 488 -15.38 -35.35 32.10
C SER A 488 -15.29 -35.26 30.57
N GLN A 489 -16.32 -35.76 29.90
CA GLN A 489 -16.48 -35.65 28.45
C GLN A 489 -16.61 -34.18 27.99
N GLU A 490 -17.24 -33.33 28.80
CA GLU A 490 -17.38 -31.90 28.51
C GLU A 490 -16.00 -31.21 28.47
N ILE A 491 -15.19 -31.41 29.52
CA ILE A 491 -13.83 -30.85 29.61
C ILE A 491 -12.98 -31.38 28.45
N GLN A 492 -13.06 -32.68 28.17
CA GLN A 492 -12.37 -33.28 27.03
C GLN A 492 -12.73 -32.59 25.71
N ALA A 493 -14.02 -32.38 25.44
CA ALA A 493 -14.49 -31.73 24.21
C ALA A 493 -14.01 -30.27 24.11
N ILE A 494 -14.05 -29.52 25.21
CA ILE A 494 -13.57 -28.12 25.26
C ILE A 494 -12.08 -28.05 24.88
N PHE A 495 -11.24 -28.90 25.47
CA PHE A 495 -9.80 -28.90 25.18
C PHE A 495 -9.47 -29.39 23.76
N LEU A 496 -10.22 -30.36 23.22
CA LEU A 496 -10.09 -30.75 21.81
C LEU A 496 -10.42 -29.59 20.87
N GLN A 497 -11.49 -28.84 21.14
CA GLN A 497 -11.83 -27.64 20.37
C GLN A 497 -10.74 -26.57 20.46
N LEU A 498 -10.24 -26.25 21.67
CA LEU A 498 -9.13 -25.30 21.85
C LEU A 498 -7.89 -25.72 21.05
N SER A 499 -7.51 -26.99 21.11
CA SER A 499 -6.38 -27.53 20.34
C SER A 499 -6.56 -27.29 18.84
N GLN A 500 -7.76 -27.55 18.30
CA GLN A 500 -8.08 -27.28 16.90
C GLN A 500 -7.97 -25.77 16.55
N ARG A 501 -8.40 -24.87 17.45
CA ARG A 501 -8.30 -23.42 17.21
C ARG A 501 -6.85 -22.92 17.18
N PHE A 502 -5.97 -23.44 18.03
CA PHE A 502 -4.54 -23.11 17.94
C PHE A 502 -3.89 -23.62 16.65
N HIS A 503 -4.33 -24.76 16.12
CA HIS A 503 -3.94 -25.21 14.78
C HIS A 503 -4.39 -24.23 13.68
N GLN A 504 -5.61 -23.69 13.76
CA GLN A 504 -6.09 -22.67 12.83
C GLN A 504 -5.27 -21.37 12.91
N CYS A 505 -4.81 -20.98 14.11
CA CYS A 505 -3.86 -19.88 14.27
C CYS A 505 -2.52 -20.15 13.53
N LEU A 506 -2.00 -21.38 13.59
CA LEU A 506 -0.79 -21.77 12.84
C LEU A 506 -0.99 -21.71 11.33
N GLU A 507 -2.19 -22.07 10.86
CA GLU A 507 -2.59 -21.95 9.47
C GLU A 507 -2.62 -20.50 9.01
N LEU A 508 -3.17 -19.57 9.80
CA LEU A 508 -3.15 -18.14 9.49
C LEU A 508 -1.71 -17.59 9.30
N ILE A 509 -0.76 -17.97 10.16
CA ILE A 509 0.66 -17.60 9.99
C ILE A 509 1.25 -18.24 8.72
N SER A 510 0.76 -19.41 8.34
CA SER A 510 1.19 -20.11 7.13
C SER A 510 0.59 -19.50 5.86
N ASN A 511 -0.61 -18.92 5.95
CA ASN A 511 -1.35 -18.27 4.87
C ASN A 511 -0.75 -16.94 4.40
N GLU A 512 0.21 -16.35 5.12
CA GLU A 512 1.02 -15.25 4.58
C GLU A 512 1.97 -15.72 3.44
N LYS A 513 2.00 -17.03 3.13
CA LYS A 513 2.61 -17.56 1.90
C LYS A 513 1.58 -17.57 0.79
N LEU A 514 1.90 -16.89 -0.30
CA LEU A 514 1.08 -16.81 -1.50
C LEU A 514 1.46 -17.93 -2.47
N MET A 515 0.44 -18.48 -3.12
CA MET A 515 0.53 -19.51 -4.15
C MET A 515 -0.35 -19.13 -5.34
N ASP A 516 -0.08 -19.73 -6.50
CA ASP A 516 -1.04 -19.74 -7.61
C ASP A 516 -1.98 -20.94 -7.42
N ASP A 517 -3.25 -20.76 -7.78
CA ASP A 517 -4.27 -21.82 -7.72
C ASP A 517 -4.41 -22.55 -9.06
N ALA A 518 -3.83 -22.00 -10.14
CA ALA A 518 -3.85 -22.64 -11.46
C ALA A 518 -3.04 -23.94 -11.43
N ASN A 519 -3.65 -25.07 -11.82
CA ASN A 519 -2.94 -26.28 -12.23
C ASN A 519 -2.29 -26.01 -13.59
N SER A 520 -1.21 -25.24 -13.60
CA SER A 520 -0.44 -24.91 -14.79
C SER A 520 0.82 -25.75 -14.83
N ASP A 521 1.05 -26.45 -15.94
CA ASP A 521 2.32 -27.11 -16.25
C ASP A 521 3.42 -26.11 -16.66
N THR A 522 3.06 -24.82 -16.80
CA THR A 522 4.02 -23.76 -17.15
C THR A 522 4.58 -23.06 -15.91
N VAL A 523 5.90 -22.88 -15.90
CA VAL A 523 6.60 -22.20 -14.81
C VAL A 523 6.11 -20.76 -14.71
N THR A 524 5.58 -20.38 -13.54
CA THR A 524 4.99 -19.06 -13.31
C THR A 524 5.76 -18.30 -12.25
N ASP A 525 6.12 -17.05 -12.57
CA ASP A 525 6.62 -16.10 -11.58
C ASP A 525 5.48 -15.55 -10.71
N LEU A 526 5.51 -15.89 -9.43
CA LEU A 526 4.54 -15.40 -8.47
C LEU A 526 4.76 -13.93 -8.14
N HIS A 527 5.92 -13.33 -8.41
CA HIS A 527 6.20 -11.93 -8.08
C HIS A 527 5.45 -10.96 -8.99
N SER A 528 5.38 -11.27 -10.28
CA SER A 528 4.67 -10.48 -11.30
C SER A 528 3.14 -10.60 -11.26
N ARG A 529 2.60 -11.60 -10.55
CA ARG A 529 1.14 -11.77 -10.39
C ARG A 529 0.53 -10.69 -9.50
N LYS A 530 -0.71 -10.31 -9.80
CA LYS A 530 -1.47 -9.36 -8.97
C LYS A 530 -1.91 -10.07 -7.69
N LEU A 531 -1.89 -9.37 -6.56
CA LEU A 531 -2.19 -10.00 -5.28
C LEU A 531 -3.57 -10.68 -5.25
N TYR A 532 -4.59 -10.06 -5.85
CA TYR A 532 -5.96 -10.59 -5.88
C TYR A 532 -6.16 -11.81 -6.81
N THR A 533 -5.16 -12.18 -7.63
CA THR A 533 -5.20 -13.41 -8.45
C THR A 533 -4.53 -14.59 -7.77
N LEU A 534 -3.90 -14.38 -6.62
CA LEU A 534 -3.20 -15.41 -5.87
C LEU A 534 -4.13 -16.03 -4.82
N THR A 535 -3.72 -17.17 -4.28
CA THR A 535 -4.32 -17.79 -3.09
C THR A 535 -3.29 -17.93 -1.98
N THR A 536 -3.74 -18.29 -0.78
CA THR A 536 -2.85 -18.58 0.35
C THR A 536 -2.49 -20.06 0.41
N ARG A 537 -1.47 -20.41 1.21
CA ARG A 537 -1.00 -21.80 1.34
C ARG A 537 -2.10 -22.83 1.63
N ASN A 538 -3.05 -22.49 2.49
CA ASN A 538 -4.15 -23.38 2.87
C ASN A 538 -5.46 -22.99 2.17
N LYS A 539 -5.37 -22.32 1.00
CA LYS A 539 -6.51 -21.91 0.17
C LYS A 539 -7.52 -20.96 0.83
N LEU A 540 -7.15 -20.31 1.93
CA LEU A 540 -7.93 -19.19 2.45
C LEU A 540 -7.90 -18.05 1.41
N PRO A 541 -9.05 -17.50 0.99
CA PRO A 541 -9.09 -16.36 0.09
C PRO A 541 -8.29 -15.17 0.63
N ILE A 542 -7.48 -14.53 -0.21
CA ILE A 542 -6.59 -13.44 0.24
C ILE A 542 -7.39 -12.26 0.79
N HIS A 543 -8.56 -11.96 0.22
CA HIS A 543 -9.43 -10.90 0.73
C HIS A 543 -9.81 -11.14 2.21
N GLN A 544 -10.12 -12.39 2.60
CA GLN A 544 -10.44 -12.73 3.99
C GLN A 544 -9.22 -12.58 4.90
N LEU A 545 -8.04 -13.01 4.44
CA LEU A 545 -6.79 -12.85 5.20
C LEU A 545 -6.51 -11.36 5.50
N ILE A 546 -6.69 -10.51 4.49
CA ILE A 546 -6.39 -9.07 4.57
C ILE A 546 -7.44 -8.32 5.39
N THR A 547 -8.73 -8.53 5.12
CA THR A 547 -9.80 -7.87 5.89
C THR A 547 -9.79 -8.32 7.35
N GLY A 548 -9.44 -9.59 7.62
CA GLY A 548 -9.23 -10.07 8.97
C GLY A 548 -8.07 -9.40 9.69
N PHE A 549 -7.03 -9.00 8.96
CA PHE A 549 -5.94 -8.19 9.51
C PHE A 549 -6.38 -6.74 9.82
N PHE A 550 -7.44 -6.20 9.22
CA PHE A 550 -7.89 -4.82 9.47
C PHE A 550 -8.64 -4.63 10.78
N ARG A 551 -9.17 -5.71 11.36
CA ARG A 551 -9.96 -5.62 12.59
C ARG A 551 -9.08 -5.15 13.75
N GLN A 552 -9.70 -4.36 14.63
CA GLN A 552 -9.03 -3.94 15.85
C GLN A 552 -8.91 -5.12 16.81
N PRO A 553 -7.77 -5.25 17.50
CA PRO A 553 -7.67 -6.14 18.63
C PRO A 553 -8.70 -5.75 19.70
N GLY A 554 -9.44 -6.71 20.25
CA GLY A 554 -10.07 -6.57 21.56
C GLY A 554 -11.51 -6.07 21.60
N GLN A 555 -12.46 -6.85 21.09
CA GLN A 555 -13.83 -6.78 21.66
C GLN A 555 -14.42 -8.13 22.05
N SER A 556 -14.05 -9.24 21.39
CA SER A 556 -14.66 -10.55 21.70
C SER A 556 -13.83 -11.39 22.67
N PHE A 557 -12.51 -11.50 22.47
CA PHE A 557 -11.68 -12.45 23.23
C PHE A 557 -10.90 -11.86 24.40
N GLN A 558 -10.61 -10.55 24.39
CA GLN A 558 -9.91 -9.89 25.51
C GLN A 558 -10.58 -10.16 26.86
N PRO A 559 -11.92 -10.01 27.03
CA PRO A 559 -12.56 -10.27 28.32
C PRO A 559 -12.44 -11.74 28.78
N VAL A 560 -12.35 -12.68 27.83
CA VAL A 560 -12.16 -14.10 28.12
C VAL A 560 -10.74 -14.35 28.63
N ILE A 561 -9.72 -13.78 27.96
CA ILE A 561 -8.35 -13.88 28.43
C ILE A 561 -8.20 -13.24 29.81
N ASP A 562 -8.75 -12.04 30.02
CA ASP A 562 -8.66 -11.31 31.29
C ASP A 562 -9.19 -12.15 32.46
N SER A 563 -10.26 -12.90 32.22
CA SER A 563 -10.92 -13.77 33.21
C SER A 563 -10.14 -15.04 33.58
N PHE A 564 -9.16 -15.46 32.78
CA PHE A 564 -8.30 -16.57 33.18
C PHE A 564 -7.36 -16.15 34.32
N THR A 565 -6.99 -17.09 35.18
CA THR A 565 -5.95 -16.91 36.20
C THR A 565 -4.95 -18.04 36.04
N ALA A 566 -3.67 -17.77 36.30
CA ALA A 566 -2.66 -18.83 36.33
C ALA A 566 -2.78 -19.57 37.67
N TYR A 567 -3.26 -20.82 37.63
CA TYR A 567 -3.36 -21.68 38.81
C TYR A 567 -2.17 -22.65 38.88
N SER A 568 -1.71 -22.98 40.08
CA SER A 568 -0.69 -24.03 40.28
C SER A 568 -1.29 -25.41 40.03
N SER A 569 -0.47 -26.39 39.63
CA SER A 569 -0.93 -27.76 39.44
C SER A 569 -1.53 -28.36 40.71
N GLU A 570 -0.99 -28.04 41.88
CA GLU A 570 -1.52 -28.48 43.18
C GLU A 570 -2.96 -27.99 43.40
N THR A 571 -3.21 -26.69 43.18
CA THR A 571 -4.56 -26.10 43.31
C THR A 571 -5.56 -26.77 42.39
N ILE A 572 -5.14 -27.09 41.15
CA ILE A 572 -5.97 -27.77 40.17
C ILE A 572 -6.28 -29.20 40.62
N VAL A 573 -5.27 -29.96 41.10
CA VAL A 573 -5.47 -31.33 41.62
C VAL A 573 -6.45 -31.33 42.79
N THR A 574 -6.24 -30.47 43.79
CA THR A 574 -7.15 -30.38 44.95
C THR A 574 -8.58 -30.07 44.51
N THR A 575 -8.76 -29.21 43.50
CA THR A 575 -10.09 -28.88 42.99
C THR A 575 -10.74 -30.06 42.25
N LEU A 576 -9.96 -30.84 41.48
CA LEU A 576 -10.43 -32.05 40.81
C LEU A 576 -10.87 -33.12 41.81
N GLU A 577 -10.09 -33.34 42.86
CA GLU A 577 -10.43 -34.29 43.94
C GLU A 577 -11.71 -33.89 44.68
N GLN A 578 -11.93 -32.59 44.89
CA GLN A 578 -13.17 -32.08 45.48
C GLN A 578 -14.39 -32.32 44.58
N LEU A 579 -14.25 -32.21 43.26
CA LEU A 579 -15.37 -32.31 42.32
C LEU A 579 -15.72 -33.75 41.95
N TYR A 580 -14.71 -34.61 41.83
CA TYR A 580 -14.86 -35.96 41.26
C TYR A 580 -14.52 -37.07 42.26
N GLY A 581 -14.15 -36.71 43.49
CA GLY A 581 -13.77 -37.65 44.54
C GLY A 581 -12.32 -38.11 44.43
N HIS A 582 -11.75 -38.53 45.57
CA HIS A 582 -10.42 -39.12 45.60
C HIS A 582 -10.49 -40.60 45.19
N SER A 583 -9.86 -40.95 44.07
CA SER A 583 -9.76 -42.32 43.56
C SER A 583 -8.33 -42.63 43.11
N PRO A 584 -7.69 -43.69 43.60
CA PRO A 584 -6.33 -44.08 43.19
C PRO A 584 -6.20 -44.29 41.67
N ALA A 585 -7.27 -44.76 41.03
CA ALA A 585 -7.32 -44.96 39.58
C ALA A 585 -7.35 -43.64 38.77
N MET A 586 -7.78 -42.53 39.39
CA MET A 586 -7.88 -41.21 38.76
C MET A 586 -6.75 -40.27 39.16
N ALA A 587 -6.03 -40.55 40.25
CA ALA A 587 -4.96 -39.69 40.78
C ALA A 587 -3.86 -39.36 39.74
N SER A 588 -3.45 -40.35 38.94
CA SER A 588 -2.48 -40.16 37.86
C SER A 588 -3.03 -39.24 36.75
N HIS A 589 -4.29 -39.43 36.36
CA HIS A 589 -4.97 -38.60 35.37
C HIS A 589 -5.18 -37.16 35.85
N PHE A 590 -5.56 -36.96 37.12
CA PHE A 590 -5.69 -35.63 37.71
C PHE A 590 -4.35 -34.89 37.73
N SER A 591 -3.27 -35.55 38.16
CA SER A 591 -1.93 -34.96 38.19
C SER A 591 -1.45 -34.57 36.79
N LEU A 592 -1.60 -35.45 35.80
CA LEU A 592 -1.22 -35.17 34.41
C LEU A 592 -2.07 -34.07 33.78
N PHE A 593 -3.39 -34.11 33.97
CA PHE A 593 -4.29 -33.05 33.52
C PHE A 593 -3.92 -31.70 34.12
N ALA A 594 -3.72 -31.65 35.44
CA ALA A 594 -3.38 -30.43 36.17
C ALA A 594 -2.04 -29.83 35.74
N LYS A 595 -1.04 -30.67 35.46
CA LYS A 595 0.23 -30.24 34.89
C LYS A 595 0.02 -29.54 33.54
N HIS A 596 -0.71 -30.16 32.63
CA HIS A 596 -0.95 -29.58 31.29
C HIS A 596 -1.84 -28.34 31.33
N LEU A 597 -2.83 -28.29 32.22
CA LEU A 597 -3.68 -27.13 32.40
C LEU A 597 -2.91 -25.93 32.99
N ALA A 598 -2.07 -26.15 34.00
CA ALA A 598 -1.23 -25.09 34.57
C ALA A 598 -0.30 -24.47 33.52
N LEU A 599 0.39 -25.31 32.74
CA LEU A 599 1.26 -24.87 31.65
C LEU A 599 0.47 -24.08 30.59
N PHE A 600 -0.69 -24.59 30.19
CA PHE A 600 -1.58 -23.91 29.24
C PHE A 600 -1.98 -22.51 29.72
N LEU A 601 -2.43 -22.37 30.98
CA LEU A 601 -2.86 -21.09 31.54
C LEU A 601 -1.71 -20.10 31.67
N GLN A 602 -0.53 -20.57 32.06
CA GLN A 602 0.67 -19.75 32.15
C GLN A 602 1.08 -19.22 30.77
N GLU A 603 1.14 -20.09 29.75
CA GLU A 603 1.48 -19.70 28.37
C GLU A 603 0.45 -18.73 27.78
N LEU A 604 -0.84 -18.94 28.08
CA LEU A 604 -1.94 -18.08 27.63
C LEU A 604 -1.79 -16.66 28.18
N LYS A 605 -1.52 -16.52 29.48
CA LYS A 605 -1.33 -15.21 30.13
C LYS A 605 -0.05 -14.52 29.69
N ALA A 606 1.06 -15.24 29.59
CA ALA A 606 2.34 -14.66 29.15
C ALA A 606 2.29 -14.11 27.71
N ASN A 607 1.31 -14.53 26.89
CA ASN A 607 1.22 -14.18 25.47
C ASN A 607 -0.14 -13.59 25.07
N GLU A 608 -0.87 -12.99 26.03
CA GLU A 608 -2.24 -12.51 25.84
C GLU A 608 -2.42 -11.63 24.59
N SER A 609 -1.60 -10.59 24.41
CA SER A 609 -1.75 -9.62 23.33
C SER A 609 -1.66 -10.28 21.94
N PHE A 610 -0.76 -11.24 21.78
CA PHE A 610 -0.62 -12.01 20.55
C PHE A 610 -1.82 -12.93 20.32
N LEU A 611 -2.28 -13.62 21.37
CA LEU A 611 -3.40 -14.55 21.28
C LEU A 611 -4.74 -13.85 21.01
N VAL A 612 -4.98 -12.69 21.64
CA VAL A 612 -6.13 -11.83 21.31
C VAL A 612 -6.11 -11.42 19.86
N ALA A 613 -4.96 -10.92 19.36
CA ALA A 613 -4.84 -10.53 17.97
C ALA A 613 -5.09 -11.70 17.00
N MET A 614 -4.65 -12.92 17.34
CA MET A 614 -4.92 -14.11 16.53
C MET A 614 -6.40 -14.52 16.57
N ALA A 615 -7.05 -14.44 17.73
CA ALA A 615 -8.49 -14.71 17.88
C ALA A 615 -9.33 -13.75 17.02
N ASP A 616 -9.00 -12.46 17.04
CA ASP A 616 -9.70 -11.45 16.24
C ASP A 616 -9.51 -11.68 14.73
N ARG A 617 -8.33 -12.16 14.31
CA ARG A 617 -8.08 -12.56 12.93
C ARG A 617 -8.93 -13.76 12.52
N LEU A 618 -8.99 -14.82 13.33
CA LEU A 618 -9.81 -16.02 13.04
C LEU A 618 -11.28 -15.66 12.82
N THR A 619 -11.87 -14.95 13.79
CA THR A 619 -13.26 -14.47 13.75
C THR A 619 -13.57 -13.74 12.44
N SER A 620 -12.63 -12.92 11.99
CA SER A 620 -12.81 -12.06 10.83
C SER A 620 -12.59 -12.78 9.50
N THR A 621 -11.81 -13.86 9.51
CA THR A 621 -11.69 -14.78 8.37
C THR A 621 -12.88 -15.74 8.25
N GLN A 622 -13.93 -15.57 9.04
CA GLN A 622 -15.07 -16.51 9.16
C GLN A 622 -14.65 -17.92 9.56
N LEU A 623 -13.46 -18.03 10.16
CA LEU A 623 -13.00 -19.25 10.80
C LEU A 623 -13.52 -19.26 12.24
N PRO A 624 -13.86 -20.43 12.79
CA PRO A 624 -14.20 -20.54 14.20
C PRO A 624 -13.11 -19.93 15.09
N ASP A 625 -13.52 -19.16 16.09
CA ASP A 625 -12.62 -18.41 16.95
C ASP A 625 -12.25 -19.16 18.25
N LEU A 626 -11.43 -18.52 19.08
CA LEU A 626 -11.04 -19.00 20.41
C LEU A 626 -12.08 -18.66 21.49
N GLN A 627 -13.07 -17.82 21.20
CA GLN A 627 -13.98 -17.24 22.19
C GLN A 627 -14.96 -18.27 22.74
N ALA A 628 -15.65 -19.00 21.86
CA ALA A 628 -16.64 -19.99 22.27
C ALA A 628 -16.06 -21.07 23.20
N PRO A 629 -14.96 -21.78 22.83
CA PRO A 629 -14.38 -22.79 23.73
C PRO A 629 -13.73 -22.18 24.97
N GLY A 630 -13.19 -20.95 24.89
CA GLY A 630 -12.67 -20.25 26.07
C GLY A 630 -13.76 -19.90 27.09
N LYS A 631 -14.92 -19.43 26.63
CA LYS A 631 -16.10 -19.17 27.49
C LYS A 631 -16.66 -20.45 28.08
N ALA A 632 -16.73 -21.53 27.31
CA ALA A 632 -17.15 -22.83 27.80
C ALA A 632 -16.21 -23.33 28.91
N LEU A 633 -14.90 -23.16 28.74
CA LEU A 633 -13.93 -23.51 29.77
C LEU A 633 -14.14 -22.73 31.07
N LEU A 634 -14.33 -21.41 30.98
CA LEU A 634 -14.60 -20.55 32.14
C LEU A 634 -15.93 -20.90 32.85
N ALA A 635 -16.93 -21.34 32.08
CA ALA A 635 -18.22 -21.75 32.62
C ALA A 635 -18.22 -23.16 33.24
N SER A 636 -17.19 -23.96 32.99
CA SER A 636 -17.10 -25.33 33.52
C SER A 636 -17.04 -25.36 35.05
N ALA A 637 -17.59 -26.42 35.66
CA ALA A 637 -17.59 -26.61 37.11
C ALA A 637 -16.17 -26.53 37.71
N LEU A 638 -15.17 -27.04 36.99
CA LEU A 638 -13.77 -26.96 37.39
C LEU A 638 -13.29 -25.51 37.55
N PHE A 639 -13.50 -24.65 36.54
CA PHE A 639 -13.05 -23.25 36.60
C PHE A 639 -13.86 -22.39 37.56
N GLN A 640 -15.17 -22.65 37.68
CA GLN A 640 -15.99 -21.99 38.70
C GLN A 640 -15.49 -22.33 40.11
N ARG A 641 -15.12 -23.59 40.36
CA ARG A 641 -14.62 -24.01 41.67
C ARG A 641 -13.21 -23.49 41.96
N MET A 642 -12.30 -23.49 40.97
CA MET A 642 -10.96 -22.92 41.13
C MET A 642 -11.02 -21.42 41.46
N SER A 643 -11.92 -20.66 40.81
CA SER A 643 -12.07 -19.23 41.10
C SER A 643 -12.66 -18.96 42.49
N GLN A 644 -13.62 -19.77 42.95
CA GLN A 644 -14.15 -19.71 44.32
C GLN A 644 -13.07 -20.01 45.38
N ASN A 645 -12.26 -21.06 45.17
CA ASN A 645 -11.18 -21.45 46.08
C ASN A 645 -10.10 -20.35 46.19
N LEU A 646 -9.87 -19.59 45.12
CA LEU A 646 -8.93 -18.46 45.10
C LEU A 646 -9.48 -17.20 45.80
N LEU A 647 -10.80 -17.02 45.84
CA LEU A 647 -11.45 -15.93 46.60
C LEU A 647 -11.51 -16.23 48.11
N GLN A 648 -11.65 -17.51 48.47
CA GLN A 648 -11.65 -17.94 49.89
C GLN A 648 -10.26 -17.86 50.54
N THR A 649 -9.19 -18.05 49.77
CA THR A 649 -7.80 -17.94 50.28
C THR A 649 -7.29 -16.49 50.36
N ASN A 650 -7.93 -15.53 49.67
CA ASN A 650 -7.56 -14.11 49.66
C ASN A 650 -8.51 -13.20 50.46
N ALA A 651 -9.51 -13.76 51.15
CA ALA A 651 -10.30 -12.99 52.11
C ALA A 651 -9.42 -12.67 53.34
N PRO A 652 -9.27 -11.40 53.77
CA PRO A 652 -8.54 -11.09 54.99
C PRO A 652 -9.25 -11.79 56.14
N ALA A 653 -8.49 -12.54 56.94
CA ALA A 653 -8.98 -13.12 58.17
C ALA A 653 -9.42 -11.97 59.11
N LEU A 654 -10.72 -11.69 59.12
CA LEU A 654 -11.36 -10.98 60.22
C LEU A 654 -11.52 -12.00 61.35
N GLN A 655 -10.51 -12.06 62.22
CA GLN A 655 -10.66 -12.46 63.61
C GLN A 655 -10.07 -11.36 64.48
#